data_AF-A0A673C4S0-F1
#
_entry.id   AF-A0A673C4S0-F1
#
_cell.length_a   1.000
_cell.length_b   1.000
_cell.length_c   1.000
_cell.angle_alpha   90.00
_cell.angle_beta   90.00
_cell.angle_gamma   90.00
#
_symmetry.space_group_name_H-M   'P 1'
#
loop_
_entity.id
_entity.type
_entity.pdbx_description
1 polymer ?
#
loop_
_entity_poly.entity_id
_entity_poly.type
_entity_poly.pdbx_seq_one_letter_code
_entity_poly.pdbx_strand_id
1 'polypeptide(L)'
;MSDSVDRSTKINLLKEPLVKKLCDVLDKSSSKGWRKLGEIVGNDRRVKVSSDDMEMCSLKVLQLEGSPSRMLLRLMGERGCTMGHLSDYLHTLGNSEALNCLKSSALQIVIQPQSVALISGHNLRLSCHAVGKSPVQYQWFKAKEEISNSFSPDLVISPVHLKDAGFYICRVNCGDTFEFSQWAQVDVLNVNTSSSYGKGRLKVVIQPQPQRLHGGETLQLECGAVGRPIPRYQWHRNGVPILNATKRKLVVRRRCYWFNNSAQSFMTACVTVGMSHYSRAKASLMFVSTDKVALLIGNLSYQNHPKLKAPMVDVYDLTNLLRQLNFKVVSLLDLTESEMRNAVDEFLSLLHKGVYGLLYYAGHGYENYGNSFMVPVDAPNPYRSANCLCVQSILKLMQEKETGLNVFLLDMCRKRNIHDDSAPNIILRVTANIVFGYATCQDAEAFELSSSGFTNGVFVKFLKKRLLDDEKITVVLDRVAEDMGQFDATKGKQALEIRSSLSERRALTDPILPGDSADLAQVHSRQWAKAHKLPESMCLDFDCGAQIKLGFAAEFSNVLVIYTRIVKKPEDMSFCQAHVTDFSQDLDVDPKEMNRETPEETGIYLLSSSLPQHCLYTRLSSLQKLREELVFTVCLQGTFIAMDDDPIHWTKSVNIGKPLIARLDLHQAVRRNSCLQTCLMPHSPSVSPCHSPGPEHHQLHLHHQVHDLGGSGESCYDNVSHSCYEAQFNSAVGLSSSPGRLSIPIETTDDINELQTVFINSLQLQQQ
;
A
#
# COMPACT_ATOMS: atom_id res chain seq x y z
N MET A 1 38.77 -28.34 5.41
CA MET A 1 39.30 -27.97 4.09
C MET A 1 38.84 -26.56 3.78
N SER A 2 39.81 -25.67 3.58
CA SER A 2 39.75 -24.25 3.18
C SER A 2 38.58 -23.38 3.69
N ASP A 3 38.81 -22.69 4.82
CA ASP A 3 38.23 -21.36 5.06
C ASP A 3 38.79 -20.39 4.01
N SER A 4 38.25 -20.43 2.79
CA SER A 4 38.55 -19.41 1.80
C SER A 4 37.72 -18.18 2.16
N VAL A 5 38.38 -17.15 2.71
CA VAL A 5 37.94 -15.76 2.53
C VAL A 5 37.56 -15.64 1.06
N ASP A 6 36.34 -15.18 0.77
CA ASP A 6 35.87 -15.03 -0.60
C ASP A 6 36.85 -14.13 -1.36
N ARG A 7 37.73 -14.76 -2.14
CA ARG A 7 38.81 -14.10 -2.88
C ARG A 7 38.26 -13.16 -3.95
N SER A 8 36.97 -13.28 -4.28
CA SER A 8 36.27 -12.44 -5.24
C SER A 8 35.74 -11.12 -4.66
N THR A 9 35.67 -10.99 -3.33
CA THR A 9 35.18 -9.76 -2.67
C THR A 9 36.04 -8.56 -3.05
N LYS A 10 35.42 -7.48 -3.54
CA LYS A 10 36.11 -6.21 -3.87
C LYS A 10 36.64 -5.52 -2.60
N ILE A 11 37.83 -4.94 -2.66
CA ILE A 11 38.47 -4.28 -1.51
C ILE A 11 37.59 -3.13 -0.94
N ASN A 12 36.87 -2.40 -1.79
CA ASN A 12 35.98 -1.31 -1.36
C ASN A 12 34.76 -1.78 -0.52
N LEU A 13 34.50 -3.09 -0.45
CA LEU A 13 33.41 -3.66 0.35
C LEU A 13 33.88 -4.17 1.73
N LEU A 14 35.15 -3.98 2.08
CA LEU A 14 35.69 -4.41 3.37
C LEU A 14 35.13 -3.60 4.53
N LYS A 15 34.89 -4.28 5.66
CA LYS A 15 34.39 -3.63 6.89
C LYS A 15 35.46 -2.69 7.46
N GLU A 16 35.00 -1.54 7.95
CA GLU A 16 35.85 -0.47 8.50
C GLU A 16 36.90 -0.92 9.53
N PRO A 17 36.61 -1.82 10.49
CA PRO A 17 37.62 -2.27 11.46
C PRO A 17 38.79 -3.04 10.82
N LEU A 18 38.54 -3.76 9.72
CA LEU A 18 39.57 -4.48 8.98
C LEU A 18 40.40 -3.52 8.14
N VAL A 19 39.76 -2.58 7.44
CA VAL A 19 40.44 -1.53 6.67
C VAL A 19 41.36 -0.72 7.57
N LYS A 20 40.88 -0.33 8.75
CA LYS A 20 41.68 0.41 9.75
C LYS A 20 42.93 -0.36 10.19
N LYS A 21 42.79 -1.66 10.53
CA LYS A 21 43.92 -2.53 10.90
C LYS A 21 44.96 -2.66 9.77
N LEU A 22 44.49 -2.83 8.52
CA LEU A 22 45.39 -2.89 7.37
C LEU A 22 46.14 -1.58 7.17
N CYS A 23 45.46 -0.44 7.32
CA CYS A 23 46.09 0.88 7.18
C CYS A 23 47.13 1.13 8.29
N ASP A 24 46.79 0.78 9.53
CA ASP A 24 47.70 0.88 10.68
C ASP A 24 49.01 0.13 10.43
N VAL A 25 48.94 -1.09 9.88
CA VAL A 25 50.13 -1.91 9.57
C VAL A 25 50.90 -1.35 8.38
N LEU A 26 50.21 -0.95 7.31
CA LEU A 26 50.85 -0.50 6.07
C LEU A 26 51.45 0.91 6.17
N ASP A 27 50.90 1.77 7.02
CA ASP A 27 51.41 3.12 7.26
C ASP A 27 52.52 3.15 8.32
N LYS A 28 52.49 2.26 9.34
CA LYS A 28 53.51 2.20 10.41
C LYS A 28 54.71 1.31 10.10
N SER A 29 54.64 0.54 9.01
CA SER A 29 55.75 -0.29 8.52
C SER A 29 57.01 0.57 8.35
N SER A 30 58.05 0.27 9.15
CA SER A 30 59.38 0.93 9.14
C SER A 30 60.08 0.88 7.78
N SER A 31 59.54 0.15 6.80
CA SER A 31 60.12 -0.11 5.48
C SER A 31 59.29 0.43 4.30
N LYS A 32 58.47 1.48 4.52
CA LYS A 32 57.60 2.10 3.49
C LYS A 32 56.54 1.11 2.93
N GLY A 33 55.80 0.45 3.80
CA GLY A 33 54.87 -0.64 3.48
C GLY A 33 53.87 -0.33 2.36
N TRP A 34 53.10 0.75 2.47
CA TRP A 34 52.15 1.13 1.42
C TRP A 34 52.82 1.58 0.11
N ARG A 35 54.01 2.21 0.16
CA ARG A 35 54.73 2.63 -1.07
C ARG A 35 55.21 1.41 -1.85
N LYS A 36 55.82 0.44 -1.18
CA LYS A 36 56.24 -0.82 -1.78
C LYS A 36 55.06 -1.64 -2.29
N LEU A 37 53.93 -1.63 -1.56
CA LEU A 37 52.69 -2.23 -2.06
C LEU A 37 52.26 -1.56 -3.37
N GLY A 38 52.29 -0.23 -3.44
CA GLY A 38 51.98 0.50 -4.68
C GLY A 38 52.95 0.20 -5.83
N GLU A 39 54.25 0.03 -5.56
CA GLU A 39 55.25 -0.40 -6.55
C GLU A 39 54.97 -1.82 -7.09
N ILE A 40 54.62 -2.76 -6.21
CA ILE A 40 54.23 -4.12 -6.59
C ILE A 40 52.98 -4.11 -7.47
N VAL A 41 51.98 -3.31 -7.09
CA VAL A 41 50.73 -3.16 -7.84
C VAL A 41 50.96 -2.44 -9.18
N GLY A 42 51.87 -1.47 -9.24
CA GLY A 42 52.26 -0.75 -10.46
C GLY A 42 52.83 -1.66 -11.55
N ASN A 43 53.44 -2.78 -11.16
CA ASN A 43 53.93 -3.80 -12.08
C ASN A 43 52.85 -4.76 -12.59
N ASP A 44 51.64 -4.76 -11.99
CA ASP A 44 50.51 -5.56 -12.47
C ASP A 44 49.75 -4.83 -13.59
N ARG A 45 49.71 -5.45 -14.77
CA ARG A 45 49.07 -4.90 -15.98
C ARG A 45 47.55 -4.64 -15.80
N ARG A 46 46.90 -5.23 -14.79
CA ARG A 46 45.45 -5.18 -14.57
C ARG A 46 45.00 -4.00 -13.69
N VAL A 47 45.83 -3.56 -12.74
CA VAL A 47 45.44 -2.55 -11.72
C VAL A 47 46.24 -1.24 -11.87
N LYS A 48 47.36 -1.24 -12.61
CA LYS A 48 48.24 -0.10 -12.99
C LYS A 48 48.13 1.11 -12.08
N VAL A 49 48.99 1.22 -11.07
CA VAL A 49 49.14 2.43 -10.24
C VAL A 49 50.28 3.28 -10.82
N SER A 50 50.00 4.53 -11.19
CA SER A 50 50.98 5.46 -11.79
C SER A 50 51.81 6.19 -10.74
N SER A 51 52.90 6.85 -11.17
CA SER A 51 53.70 7.70 -10.27
C SER A 51 52.86 8.84 -9.67
N ASP A 52 51.96 9.43 -10.47
CA ASP A 52 51.06 10.51 -10.04
C ASP A 52 50.04 10.01 -8.99
N ASP A 53 49.53 8.78 -9.15
CA ASP A 53 48.65 8.15 -8.15
C ASP A 53 49.37 7.96 -6.80
N MET A 54 50.65 7.58 -6.85
CA MET A 54 51.48 7.39 -5.66
C MET A 54 51.77 8.71 -4.95
N GLU A 55 51.98 9.79 -5.71
CA GLU A 55 52.12 11.14 -5.18
C GLU A 55 50.82 11.60 -4.51
N MET A 56 49.66 11.40 -5.17
CA MET A 56 48.34 11.70 -4.60
C MET A 56 48.08 10.95 -3.29
N CYS A 57 48.41 9.66 -3.22
CA CYS A 57 48.31 8.88 -1.99
C CYS A 57 49.20 9.48 -0.89
N SER A 58 50.43 9.89 -1.23
CA SER A 58 51.36 10.44 -0.26
C SER A 58 50.88 11.75 0.37
N LEU A 59 50.21 12.61 -0.42
CA LEU A 59 49.69 13.89 0.04
C LEU A 59 48.59 13.76 1.10
N LYS A 60 48.00 12.57 1.27
CA LYS A 60 47.01 12.32 2.33
C LYS A 60 47.59 12.44 3.73
N VAL A 61 48.90 12.32 3.90
CA VAL A 61 49.57 12.58 5.19
C VAL A 61 49.38 14.02 5.69
N LEU A 62 49.07 14.97 4.79
CA LEU A 62 48.83 16.37 5.14
C LEU A 62 47.45 16.60 5.77
N GLN A 63 46.56 15.60 5.78
CA GLN A 63 45.25 15.67 6.40
C GLN A 63 45.32 15.08 7.81
N LEU A 64 44.69 15.73 8.80
CA LEU A 64 44.71 15.33 10.22
C LEU A 64 44.32 13.86 10.47
N GLU A 65 43.44 13.29 9.64
CA GLU A 65 43.02 11.88 9.69
C GLU A 65 43.33 11.11 8.39
N GLY A 66 44.19 11.67 7.54
CA GLY A 66 44.49 11.09 6.24
C GLY A 66 45.47 9.91 6.35
N SER A 67 45.18 8.85 5.61
CA SER A 67 46.03 7.65 5.52
C SER A 67 46.41 7.41 4.05
N PRO A 68 47.72 7.42 3.72
CA PRO A 68 48.20 7.08 2.39
C PRO A 68 47.82 5.66 1.95
N SER A 69 47.95 4.67 2.84
CA SER A 69 47.52 3.29 2.57
C SER A 69 46.01 3.18 2.33
N ARG A 70 45.18 3.93 3.05
CA ARG A 70 43.72 3.95 2.85
C ARG A 70 43.35 4.47 1.46
N MET A 71 44.02 5.54 1.00
CA MET A 71 43.79 6.08 -0.34
C MET A 71 44.25 5.10 -1.42
N LEU A 72 45.41 4.47 -1.23
CA LEU A 72 45.90 3.44 -2.14
C LEU A 72 44.94 2.23 -2.23
N LEU A 73 44.46 1.71 -1.10
CA LEU A 73 43.50 0.59 -1.07
C LEU A 73 42.18 0.94 -1.77
N ARG A 74 41.71 2.19 -1.61
CA ARG A 74 40.53 2.70 -2.31
C ARG A 74 40.74 2.75 -3.82
N LEU A 75 41.86 3.32 -4.28
CA LEU A 75 42.20 3.39 -5.71
C LEU A 75 42.33 1.99 -6.32
N MET A 76 42.96 1.06 -5.61
CA MET A 76 43.04 -0.35 -6.01
C MET A 76 41.64 -0.95 -6.15
N GLY A 77 40.74 -0.73 -5.19
CA GLY A 77 39.37 -1.22 -5.24
C GLY A 77 38.54 -0.59 -6.38
N GLU A 78 38.70 0.70 -6.66
CA GLU A 78 38.06 1.41 -7.79
C GLU A 78 38.53 0.84 -9.14
N ARG A 79 39.78 0.37 -9.21
CA ARG A 79 40.37 -0.33 -10.38
C ARG A 79 40.11 -1.84 -10.37
N GLY A 80 39.15 -2.31 -9.58
CA GLY A 80 38.66 -3.70 -9.61
C GLY A 80 39.50 -4.70 -8.83
N CYS A 81 40.41 -4.25 -7.96
CA CYS A 81 41.20 -5.14 -7.11
C CYS A 81 40.32 -5.85 -6.06
N THR A 82 40.54 -7.15 -5.88
CA THR A 82 39.78 -8.02 -4.97
C THR A 82 40.64 -8.43 -3.79
N MET A 83 40.01 -9.06 -2.79
CA MET A 83 40.69 -9.64 -1.63
C MET A 83 41.72 -10.70 -2.03
N GLY A 84 41.46 -11.46 -3.10
CA GLY A 84 42.43 -12.39 -3.68
C GLY A 84 43.68 -11.68 -4.17
N HIS A 85 43.50 -10.63 -4.98
CA HIS A 85 44.60 -9.82 -5.50
C HIS A 85 45.40 -9.13 -4.37
N LEU A 86 44.72 -8.53 -3.39
CA LEU A 86 45.37 -7.89 -2.24
C LEU A 86 46.19 -8.88 -1.42
N SER A 87 45.65 -10.08 -1.18
CA SER A 87 46.36 -11.14 -0.47
C SER A 87 47.62 -11.57 -1.23
N ASP A 88 47.56 -11.67 -2.56
CA ASP A 88 48.71 -12.04 -3.38
C ASP A 88 49.80 -10.95 -3.34
N TYR A 89 49.42 -9.67 -3.46
CA TYR A 89 50.39 -8.56 -3.36
C TYR A 89 51.04 -8.45 -1.99
N LEU A 90 50.29 -8.66 -0.90
CA LEU A 90 50.82 -8.65 0.45
C LEU A 90 51.74 -9.86 0.72
N HIS A 91 51.49 -10.98 0.05
CA HIS A 91 52.40 -12.14 0.06
C HIS A 91 53.70 -11.84 -0.67
N THR A 92 53.66 -11.20 -1.84
CA THR A 92 54.85 -10.72 -2.55
C THR A 92 55.63 -9.69 -1.73
N LEU A 93 54.94 -8.82 -0.99
CA LEU A 93 55.56 -7.85 -0.09
C LEU A 93 56.23 -8.50 1.13
N GLY A 94 55.89 -9.75 1.46
CA GLY A 94 56.37 -10.44 2.66
C GLY A 94 55.81 -9.86 3.96
N ASN A 95 54.69 -9.12 3.91
CA ASN A 95 54.10 -8.48 5.09
C ASN A 95 53.15 -9.45 5.80
N SER A 96 53.71 -10.29 6.66
CA SER A 96 53.00 -11.32 7.43
C SER A 96 51.95 -10.75 8.40
N GLU A 97 52.19 -9.54 8.93
CA GLU A 97 51.25 -8.84 9.82
C GLU A 97 50.00 -8.38 9.07
N ALA A 98 50.16 -7.80 7.87
CA ALA A 98 49.04 -7.42 7.01
C ALA A 98 48.28 -8.64 6.48
N LEU A 99 48.98 -9.74 6.15
CA LEU A 99 48.35 -11.01 5.76
C LEU A 99 47.53 -11.63 6.90
N ASN A 100 48.01 -11.53 8.15
CA ASN A 100 47.25 -12.01 9.31
C ASN A 100 46.00 -11.18 9.58
N CYS A 101 45.99 -9.88 9.20
CA CYS A 101 44.77 -9.08 9.24
C CYS A 101 43.69 -9.63 8.29
N LEU A 102 44.08 -10.18 7.13
CA LEU A 102 43.14 -10.72 6.13
C LEU A 102 42.59 -12.11 6.48
N LYS A 103 43.22 -12.85 7.40
CA LYS A 103 42.75 -14.17 7.84
C LYS A 103 41.62 -14.00 8.87
N SER A 104 40.37 -14.20 8.46
CA SER A 104 39.23 -14.16 9.38
C SER A 104 39.27 -15.32 10.36
N SER A 105 39.14 -15.02 11.65
CA SER A 105 38.92 -15.98 12.75
C SER A 105 38.24 -15.26 13.90
N ALA A 106 37.04 -14.72 13.65
CA ALA A 106 36.36 -13.92 14.65
C ALA A 106 35.57 -14.82 15.60
N LEU A 107 35.87 -14.75 16.90
CA LEU A 107 35.03 -15.21 18.00
C LEU A 107 33.54 -14.96 17.69
N GLN A 108 32.70 -15.98 17.83
CA GLN A 108 31.28 -15.88 17.51
C GLN A 108 30.42 -16.42 18.65
N ILE A 109 29.48 -15.59 19.14
CA ILE A 109 28.45 -16.02 20.09
C ILE A 109 27.34 -16.72 19.30
N VAL A 110 27.16 -18.03 19.55
CA VAL A 110 26.22 -18.92 18.87
C VAL A 110 24.88 -19.06 19.61
N ILE A 111 24.85 -18.89 20.93
CA ILE A 111 23.62 -18.85 21.73
C ILE A 111 23.58 -17.54 22.49
N GLN A 112 22.49 -16.79 22.32
CA GLN A 112 22.24 -15.51 22.99
C GLN A 112 21.34 -15.69 24.21
N PRO A 113 21.54 -14.93 25.30
CA PRO A 113 20.69 -15.02 26.47
C PRO A 113 19.29 -14.49 26.19
N GLN A 114 18.28 -15.24 26.61
CA GLN A 114 16.88 -14.92 26.37
C GLN A 114 16.27 -14.17 27.56
N SER A 115 15.63 -13.03 27.30
CA SER A 115 14.88 -12.27 28.30
C SER A 115 13.74 -13.12 28.90
N VAL A 116 13.44 -12.98 30.19
CA VAL A 116 12.49 -13.82 30.92
C VAL A 116 11.71 -13.04 31.98
N ALA A 117 10.43 -13.37 32.17
CA ALA A 117 9.68 -13.02 33.38
C ALA A 117 9.35 -14.29 34.20
N LEU A 118 9.59 -14.26 35.51
CA LEU A 118 9.37 -15.38 36.41
C LEU A 118 8.82 -14.91 37.78
N ILE A 119 8.30 -15.83 38.59
CA ILE A 119 7.82 -15.54 39.95
C ILE A 119 9.01 -15.63 40.92
N SER A 120 9.05 -14.75 41.93
CA SER A 120 10.00 -14.83 43.05
C SER A 120 10.00 -16.24 43.66
N GLY A 121 11.17 -16.77 44.00
CA GLY A 121 11.34 -18.16 44.46
C GLY A 121 11.68 -19.18 43.37
N HIS A 122 11.51 -18.85 42.08
CA HIS A 122 11.81 -19.76 40.97
C HIS A 122 13.29 -19.71 40.54
N ASN A 123 13.68 -20.65 39.67
CA ASN A 123 15.05 -20.77 39.17
C ASN A 123 15.21 -19.97 37.86
N LEU A 124 16.10 -18.99 37.87
CA LEU A 124 16.57 -18.27 36.70
C LEU A 124 17.76 -19.01 36.09
N ARG A 125 17.77 -19.11 34.75
CA ARG A 125 18.93 -19.57 33.96
C ARG A 125 18.99 -18.70 32.71
N LEU A 126 20.10 -18.02 32.49
CA LEU A 126 20.44 -17.32 31.24
C LEU A 126 21.62 -18.05 30.60
N SER A 127 21.58 -18.24 29.28
CA SER A 127 22.56 -19.04 28.55
C SER A 127 23.23 -18.22 27.45
N CYS A 128 24.56 -18.21 27.42
CA CYS A 128 25.38 -17.57 26.41
C CYS A 128 26.48 -18.55 25.99
N HIS A 129 26.49 -18.99 24.73
CA HIS A 129 27.51 -19.92 24.23
C HIS A 129 28.22 -19.30 23.04
N ALA A 130 29.53 -19.51 22.96
CA ALA A 130 30.36 -18.99 21.89
C ALA A 130 31.37 -20.02 21.40
N VAL A 131 31.80 -19.82 20.16
CA VAL A 131 32.84 -20.60 19.50
C VAL A 131 34.01 -19.67 19.17
N GLY A 132 35.21 -20.09 19.53
CA GLY A 132 36.46 -19.36 19.30
C GLY A 132 37.61 -20.32 19.01
N LYS A 133 38.71 -19.81 18.44
CA LYS A 133 39.91 -20.61 18.13
C LYS A 133 40.79 -20.91 19.34
N SER A 134 40.55 -20.24 20.47
CA SER A 134 41.17 -20.49 21.76
C SER A 134 40.07 -20.77 22.80
N PRO A 135 40.40 -21.34 23.97
CA PRO A 135 39.43 -21.57 25.03
C PRO A 135 38.66 -20.28 25.36
N VAL A 136 37.33 -20.37 25.28
CA VAL A 136 36.44 -19.24 25.54
C VAL A 136 36.19 -19.09 27.03
N GLN A 137 36.23 -17.84 27.51
CA GLN A 137 35.98 -17.48 28.90
C GLN A 137 34.77 -16.56 28.98
N TYR A 138 33.92 -16.74 29.98
CA TYR A 138 32.68 -15.99 30.16
C TYR A 138 32.77 -15.10 31.39
N GLN A 139 32.07 -13.97 31.36
CA GLN A 139 31.85 -13.12 32.53
C GLN A 139 30.48 -12.46 32.41
N TRP A 140 29.62 -12.59 33.43
CA TRP A 140 28.31 -11.95 33.43
C TRP A 140 28.30 -10.64 34.20
N PHE A 141 27.46 -9.74 33.71
CA PHE A 141 27.21 -8.43 34.29
C PHE A 141 25.71 -8.25 34.49
N LYS A 142 25.35 -7.59 35.59
CA LYS A 142 24.02 -7.05 35.83
C LYS A 142 24.10 -5.54 35.78
N ALA A 143 23.43 -4.92 34.82
CA ALA A 143 23.61 -3.52 34.48
C ALA A 143 25.11 -3.18 34.29
N LYS A 144 25.72 -2.41 35.20
CA LYS A 144 27.14 -2.02 35.12
C LYS A 144 28.04 -2.78 36.10
N GLU A 145 27.48 -3.68 36.91
CA GLU A 145 28.20 -4.39 37.96
C GLU A 145 28.52 -5.82 37.52
N GLU A 146 29.74 -6.26 37.83
CA GLU A 146 30.18 -7.63 37.58
C GLU A 146 29.55 -8.58 38.59
N ILE A 147 29.01 -9.70 38.10
CA ILE A 147 28.49 -10.74 38.98
C ILE A 147 29.66 -11.65 39.37
N SER A 148 30.01 -11.65 40.66
CA SER A 148 31.10 -12.49 41.17
C SER A 148 30.84 -13.97 40.87
N ASN A 149 31.91 -14.69 40.52
CA ASN A 149 31.90 -16.15 40.26
C ASN A 149 31.00 -16.58 39.08
N SER A 150 30.81 -15.72 38.07
CA SER A 150 29.97 -16.01 36.89
C SER A 150 30.77 -16.33 35.63
N PHE A 151 31.63 -17.34 35.71
CA PHE A 151 32.56 -17.72 34.62
C PHE A 151 32.02 -18.77 33.64
N SER A 152 30.77 -19.20 33.85
CA SER A 152 30.10 -20.23 33.07
C SER A 152 29.29 -19.63 31.90
N PRO A 153 29.12 -20.36 30.77
CA PRO A 153 28.16 -19.99 29.73
C PRO A 153 26.73 -19.88 30.26
N ASP A 154 26.39 -20.55 31.36
CA ASP A 154 25.08 -20.47 32.00
C ASP A 154 25.17 -19.70 33.33
N LEU A 155 24.42 -18.59 33.45
CA LEU A 155 24.18 -17.89 34.71
C LEU A 155 22.91 -18.43 35.36
N VAL A 156 23.05 -19.02 36.56
CA VAL A 156 21.93 -19.60 37.32
C VAL A 156 21.73 -18.85 38.63
N ILE A 157 20.52 -18.36 38.88
CA ILE A 157 20.11 -17.74 40.16
C ILE A 157 18.91 -18.52 40.70
N SER A 158 19.05 -19.11 41.89
CA SER A 158 18.06 -20.00 42.48
C SER A 158 18.14 -19.96 44.01
N PRO A 159 17.09 -19.53 44.74
CA PRO A 159 15.87 -18.92 44.22
C PRO A 159 16.09 -17.47 43.77
N VAL A 160 15.38 -17.04 42.72
CA VAL A 160 15.35 -15.64 42.28
C VAL A 160 14.52 -14.79 43.25
N HIS A 161 14.93 -13.56 43.48
CA HIS A 161 14.22 -12.57 44.29
C HIS A 161 13.92 -11.31 43.49
N LEU A 162 13.04 -10.45 44.00
CA LEU A 162 12.70 -9.16 43.36
C LEU A 162 13.93 -8.29 43.04
N LYS A 163 14.95 -8.34 43.91
CA LYS A 163 16.21 -7.61 43.72
C LYS A 163 16.99 -8.10 42.50
N ASP A 164 16.74 -9.30 41.99
CA ASP A 164 17.43 -9.89 40.84
C ASP A 164 16.80 -9.46 39.50
N ALA A 165 15.71 -8.70 39.51
CA ALA A 165 15.21 -8.06 38.30
C ALA A 165 16.24 -7.06 37.73
N GLY A 166 16.35 -6.98 36.41
CA GLY A 166 17.29 -6.10 35.74
C GLY A 166 17.74 -6.57 34.35
N PHE A 167 18.72 -5.89 33.79
CA PHE A 167 19.32 -6.22 32.50
C PHE A 167 20.65 -6.94 32.70
N TYR A 168 20.83 -8.04 31.99
CA TYR A 168 22.00 -8.92 32.06
C TYR A 168 22.69 -8.98 30.71
N ILE A 169 24.02 -9.00 30.72
CA ILE A 169 24.85 -9.18 29.51
C ILE A 169 26.03 -10.09 29.85
N CYS A 170 26.47 -10.89 28.88
CA CYS A 170 27.63 -11.75 29.01
C CYS A 170 28.76 -11.22 28.13
N ARG A 171 29.95 -11.10 28.68
CA ARG A 171 31.19 -10.89 27.92
C ARG A 171 31.83 -12.24 27.68
N VAL A 172 32.19 -12.51 26.44
CA VAL A 172 32.96 -13.69 26.05
C VAL A 172 34.34 -13.24 25.59
N ASN A 173 35.40 -13.83 26.15
CA ASN A 173 36.78 -13.60 25.74
C ASN A 173 37.33 -14.86 25.05
N CYS A 174 38.18 -14.68 24.05
CA CYS A 174 38.91 -15.72 23.34
C CYS A 174 40.31 -15.18 22.99
N GLY A 175 41.31 -15.55 23.78
CA GLY A 175 42.63 -14.92 23.73
C GLY A 175 42.53 -13.41 23.96
N ASP A 176 43.09 -12.61 23.05
CA ASP A 176 43.07 -11.13 23.13
C ASP A 176 41.79 -10.49 22.55
N THR A 177 40.84 -11.30 22.06
CA THR A 177 39.57 -10.82 21.49
C THR A 177 38.42 -11.03 22.46
N PHE A 178 37.43 -10.13 22.43
CA PHE A 178 36.22 -10.30 23.20
C PHE A 178 34.99 -9.81 22.43
N GLU A 179 33.84 -10.38 22.77
CA GLU A 179 32.54 -9.99 22.24
C GLU A 179 31.52 -9.97 23.38
N PHE A 180 30.52 -9.10 23.25
CA PHE A 180 29.42 -9.03 24.19
C PHE A 180 28.16 -9.69 23.61
N SER A 181 27.45 -10.45 24.43
CA SER A 181 26.13 -10.95 24.10
C SER A 181 25.14 -9.81 23.94
N GLN A 182 23.95 -10.13 23.44
CA GLN A 182 22.81 -9.22 23.54
C GLN A 182 22.36 -9.10 25.00
N TRP A 183 21.70 -8.00 25.33
CA TRP A 183 21.10 -7.79 26.64
C TRP A 183 19.88 -8.70 26.83
N ALA A 184 19.80 -9.36 27.98
CA ALA A 184 18.64 -10.10 28.43
C ALA A 184 17.98 -9.39 29.62
N GLN A 185 16.69 -9.08 29.50
CA GLN A 185 15.90 -8.51 30.59
C GLN A 185 15.31 -9.62 31.46
N VAL A 186 15.47 -9.50 32.76
CA VAL A 186 14.83 -10.35 33.77
C VAL A 186 13.81 -9.52 34.53
N ASP A 187 12.55 -9.94 34.52
CA ASP A 187 11.48 -9.38 35.35
C ASP A 187 11.04 -10.42 36.39
N VAL A 188 10.81 -9.97 37.63
CA VAL A 188 10.46 -10.85 38.75
C VAL A 188 9.16 -10.37 39.37
N LEU A 189 8.15 -11.23 39.39
CA LEU A 189 6.83 -10.95 39.94
C LEU A 189 6.71 -11.54 41.35
N ASN A 190 6.11 -10.79 42.28
CA ASN A 190 5.78 -11.28 43.61
C ASN A 190 4.32 -11.74 43.63
N VAL A 191 4.08 -13.05 43.72
CA VAL A 191 2.72 -13.63 43.68
C VAL A 191 2.61 -14.75 44.72
N ASN A 192 1.56 -14.71 45.55
CA ASN A 192 1.26 -15.73 46.57
C ASN A 192 0.48 -16.91 45.96
N THR A 193 1.08 -17.64 45.01
CA THR A 193 0.41 -18.79 44.38
C THR A 193 1.24 -20.06 44.49
N SER A 194 0.68 -21.09 45.13
CA SER A 194 1.27 -22.41 45.37
C SER A 194 1.36 -23.33 44.14
N SER A 195 1.16 -22.80 42.93
CA SER A 195 1.08 -23.63 41.72
C SER A 195 2.45 -23.83 41.09
N SER A 196 2.85 -25.10 40.94
CA SER A 196 4.08 -25.53 40.30
C SER A 196 4.13 -25.07 38.82
N TYR A 197 5.15 -24.30 38.48
CA TYR A 197 5.34 -23.74 37.14
C TYR A 197 5.89 -24.78 36.17
N GLY A 198 5.16 -25.03 35.07
CA GLY A 198 5.67 -25.76 33.90
C GLY A 198 6.64 -24.89 33.09
N LYS A 199 7.83 -25.41 32.80
CA LYS A 199 8.96 -24.73 32.15
C LYS A 199 8.55 -23.84 30.96
N GLY A 200 8.73 -22.52 31.14
CA GLY A 200 8.98 -21.56 30.05
C GLY A 200 7.77 -21.00 29.30
N ARG A 201 6.55 -21.53 29.48
CA ARG A 201 5.36 -21.07 28.74
C ARG A 201 4.78 -19.76 29.28
N LEU A 202 4.11 -19.00 28.39
CA LEU A 202 3.36 -17.81 28.74
C LEU A 202 2.24 -18.14 29.71
N LYS A 203 2.15 -17.41 30.82
CA LYS A 203 1.01 -17.50 31.73
C LYS A 203 0.74 -16.15 32.36
N VAL A 204 -0.51 -15.69 32.27
CA VAL A 204 -0.99 -14.52 33.04
C VAL A 204 -1.19 -14.97 34.48
N VAL A 205 -0.51 -14.31 35.41
CA VAL A 205 -0.49 -14.62 36.86
C VAL A 205 -1.13 -13.51 37.70
N ILE A 206 -1.27 -12.31 37.15
CA ILE A 206 -2.01 -11.19 37.72
C ILE A 206 -3.00 -10.71 36.66
N GLN A 207 -4.30 -10.78 36.96
CA GLN A 207 -5.39 -10.32 36.09
C GLN A 207 -5.82 -8.90 36.45
N PRO A 208 -6.17 -8.05 35.47
CA PRO A 208 -6.72 -6.72 35.74
C PRO A 208 -8.01 -6.81 36.53
N GLN A 209 -8.14 -5.98 37.58
CA GLN A 209 -9.32 -5.95 38.44
C GLN A 209 -10.24 -4.79 38.07
N PRO A 210 -11.57 -4.98 38.02
CA PRO A 210 -12.52 -3.90 37.81
C PRO A 210 -12.41 -2.81 38.89
N GLN A 211 -12.46 -1.53 38.49
CA GLN A 211 -12.46 -0.38 39.40
C GLN A 211 -13.69 0.49 39.16
N ARG A 212 -14.31 0.98 40.25
CA ARG A 212 -15.34 2.02 40.21
C ARG A 212 -14.67 3.36 40.55
N LEU A 213 -14.89 4.37 39.72
CA LEU A 213 -14.22 5.67 39.83
C LEU A 213 -15.23 6.83 39.78
N HIS A 214 -14.97 7.86 40.56
CA HIS A 214 -15.68 9.15 40.52
C HIS A 214 -15.00 10.14 39.55
N GLY A 215 -15.73 11.19 39.14
CA GLY A 215 -15.22 12.20 38.21
C GLY A 215 -13.94 12.87 38.73
N GLY A 216 -12.84 12.73 37.97
CA GLY A 216 -11.52 13.27 38.34
C GLY A 216 -10.54 12.25 38.93
N GLU A 217 -10.98 11.03 39.25
CA GLU A 217 -10.10 9.97 39.75
C GLU A 217 -9.26 9.32 38.64
N THR A 218 -8.11 8.75 39.02
CA THR A 218 -7.17 8.11 38.09
C THR A 218 -7.39 6.59 38.07
N LEU A 219 -7.66 6.03 36.89
CA LEU A 219 -7.74 4.58 36.69
C LEU A 219 -6.35 3.95 36.74
N GLN A 220 -6.19 2.87 37.52
CA GLN A 220 -4.96 2.09 37.59
C GLN A 220 -5.24 0.60 37.46
N LEU A 221 -4.84 0.01 36.34
CA LEU A 221 -4.97 -1.42 36.08
C LEU A 221 -3.59 -2.08 36.01
N GLU A 222 -3.49 -3.31 36.51
CA GLU A 222 -2.27 -4.12 36.48
C GLU A 222 -2.55 -5.49 35.87
N CYS A 223 -1.68 -5.92 34.96
CA CYS A 223 -1.63 -7.27 34.43
C CYS A 223 -0.20 -7.77 34.48
N GLY A 224 0.00 -8.96 35.05
CA GLY A 224 1.32 -9.56 35.23
C GLY A 224 1.35 -10.94 34.62
N ALA A 225 2.36 -11.21 33.80
CA ALA A 225 2.55 -12.48 33.14
C ALA A 225 4.00 -12.96 33.26
N VAL A 226 4.17 -14.28 33.26
CA VAL A 226 5.47 -14.96 33.23
C VAL A 226 5.68 -15.67 31.90
N GLY A 227 6.94 -15.81 31.48
CA GLY A 227 7.28 -16.45 30.21
C GLY A 227 8.76 -16.35 29.84
N ARG A 228 9.22 -17.29 29.00
CA ARG A 228 10.53 -17.31 28.33
C ARG A 228 10.30 -17.47 26.83
N PRO A 229 10.30 -16.39 26.03
CA PRO A 229 10.82 -15.06 26.30
C PRO A 229 9.89 -14.15 27.14
N ILE A 230 10.44 -13.05 27.65
CA ILE A 230 9.72 -12.06 28.46
C ILE A 230 8.39 -11.64 27.81
N PRO A 231 7.26 -11.66 28.53
CA PRO A 231 5.96 -11.29 28.00
C PRO A 231 5.88 -9.82 27.56
N ARG A 232 5.17 -9.57 26.47
CA ARG A 232 4.79 -8.21 26.04
C ARG A 232 3.31 -7.97 26.34
N TYR A 233 2.97 -6.73 26.70
CA TYR A 233 1.62 -6.30 27.03
C TYR A 233 1.10 -5.34 25.96
N GLN A 234 -0.20 -5.40 25.69
CA GLN A 234 -0.93 -4.38 24.94
C GLN A 234 -2.29 -4.20 25.60
N TRP A 235 -2.55 -3.03 26.19
CA TRP A 235 -3.87 -2.69 26.72
C TRP A 235 -4.81 -2.26 25.60
N HIS A 236 -6.07 -2.63 25.73
CA HIS A 236 -7.16 -2.27 24.83
C HIS A 236 -8.27 -1.62 25.64
N ARG A 237 -8.94 -0.64 25.05
CA ARG A 237 -10.18 -0.02 25.56
C ARG A 237 -11.28 -0.33 24.56
N ASN A 238 -12.32 -1.02 25.01
CA ASN A 238 -13.46 -1.45 24.20
C ASN A 238 -13.01 -2.19 22.91
N GLY A 239 -11.99 -3.04 23.00
CA GLY A 239 -11.42 -3.79 21.87
C GLY A 239 -10.36 -3.04 21.05
N VAL A 240 -10.14 -1.75 21.27
CA VAL A 240 -9.17 -0.92 20.52
C VAL A 240 -7.86 -0.78 21.31
N PRO A 241 -6.67 -1.02 20.73
CA PRO A 241 -5.40 -0.88 21.44
C PRO A 241 -5.15 0.57 21.88
N ILE A 242 -4.81 0.76 23.16
CA ILE A 242 -4.42 2.05 23.71
C ILE A 242 -2.98 2.32 23.30
N LEU A 243 -2.76 3.41 22.56
CA LEU A 243 -1.43 3.79 22.06
C LEU A 243 -0.43 3.93 23.22
N ASN A 244 0.75 3.33 23.07
CA ASN A 244 1.85 3.31 24.05
C ASN A 244 1.52 2.64 25.40
N ALA A 245 0.34 2.03 25.56
CA ALA A 245 -0.01 1.25 26.73
C ALA A 245 0.51 -0.19 26.61
N THR A 246 1.85 -0.32 26.60
CA THR A 246 2.55 -1.60 26.42
C THR A 246 3.22 -2.10 27.69
N LYS A 247 2.97 -1.42 28.82
CA LYS A 247 3.52 -1.75 30.14
C LYS A 247 2.53 -2.59 30.93
N ARG A 248 3.05 -3.36 31.89
CA ARG A 248 2.25 -4.16 32.83
C ARG A 248 1.21 -3.36 33.63
N LYS A 249 1.47 -2.07 33.87
CA LYS A 249 0.57 -1.13 34.56
C LYS A 249 0.04 -0.09 33.57
N LEU A 250 -1.27 0.07 33.52
CA LEU A 250 -1.96 1.14 32.81
C LEU A 250 -2.44 2.19 33.82
N VAL A 251 -2.07 3.45 33.58
CA VAL A 251 -2.52 4.59 34.38
C VAL A 251 -3.18 5.60 33.46
N VAL A 252 -4.47 5.92 33.67
CA VAL A 252 -5.22 6.89 32.85
C VAL A 252 -5.59 8.09 33.72
N ARG A 253 -5.02 9.27 33.40
CA ARG A 253 -5.12 10.51 34.19
C ARG A 253 -6.08 11.59 33.63
N ARG A 254 -6.82 11.33 32.56
CA ARG A 254 -7.69 12.35 31.96
C ARG A 254 -8.96 12.54 32.80
N ARG A 255 -9.41 13.81 32.97
CA ARG A 255 -10.72 14.14 33.55
C ARG A 255 -11.81 13.36 32.81
N CYS A 256 -12.41 12.37 33.46
CA CYS A 256 -13.63 11.74 32.98
C CYS A 256 -14.73 12.81 33.03
N TYR A 257 -15.05 13.42 31.90
CA TYR A 257 -16.20 14.33 31.80
C TYR A 257 -17.48 13.51 31.94
N TRP A 258 -18.23 13.79 32.99
CA TRP A 258 -19.56 13.23 33.24
C TRP A 258 -20.56 14.03 32.40
N PHE A 259 -21.19 13.39 31.41
CA PHE A 259 -22.46 13.88 30.86
C PHE A 259 -23.57 13.19 31.64
N ASN A 260 -24.41 13.98 32.30
CA ASN A 260 -25.48 13.48 33.14
C ASN A 260 -26.58 12.86 32.27
N ASN A 261 -26.62 11.53 32.19
CA ASN A 261 -27.87 10.80 32.02
C ASN A 261 -27.70 9.43 32.68
N SER A 262 -28.76 8.95 33.32
CA SER A 262 -28.82 7.87 34.31
C SER A 262 -28.53 6.44 33.81
N ALA A 263 -27.50 6.26 32.98
CA ALA A 263 -26.99 4.96 32.56
C ALA A 263 -25.57 4.74 33.13
N GLN A 264 -25.38 3.66 33.89
CA GLN A 264 -24.03 3.21 34.26
C GLN A 264 -23.27 2.89 32.96
N SER A 265 -22.35 3.77 32.56
CA SER A 265 -21.48 3.55 31.41
C SER A 265 -20.38 2.55 31.80
N PHE A 266 -20.48 1.32 31.31
CA PHE A 266 -19.43 0.31 31.48
C PHE A 266 -18.34 0.52 30.42
N MET A 267 -17.09 0.56 30.84
CA MET A 267 -15.92 0.56 29.94
C MET A 267 -15.16 -0.73 30.13
N THR A 268 -14.93 -1.46 29.04
CA THR A 268 -14.19 -2.72 29.07
C THR A 268 -12.73 -2.46 28.70
N ALA A 269 -11.81 -2.73 29.62
CA ALA A 269 -10.38 -2.73 29.33
C ALA A 269 -9.88 -4.18 29.32
N CYS A 270 -9.30 -4.63 28.21
CA CYS A 270 -8.68 -5.96 28.10
C CYS A 270 -7.21 -5.83 27.73
N VAL A 271 -6.39 -6.83 28.04
CA VAL A 271 -4.94 -6.79 27.81
C VAL A 271 -4.52 -8.07 27.09
N THR A 272 -3.80 -7.90 25.98
CA THR A 272 -3.22 -9.03 25.25
C THR A 272 -1.80 -9.23 25.75
N VAL A 273 -1.46 -10.48 26.07
CA VAL A 273 -0.12 -10.89 26.50
C VAL A 273 0.44 -11.88 25.49
N GLY A 274 1.67 -11.67 24.99
CA GLY A 274 2.32 -12.54 23.99
C GLY A 274 3.79 -12.85 24.29
N MET A 275 4.36 -13.86 23.61
CA MET A 275 5.77 -14.27 23.68
C MET A 275 6.50 -13.97 22.35
N SER A 276 7.73 -13.44 22.39
CA SER A 276 8.54 -13.13 21.20
C SER A 276 9.65 -14.16 20.89
N HIS A 277 9.49 -15.07 19.94
CA HIS A 277 10.65 -15.80 19.41
C HIS A 277 11.69 -14.80 18.85
N TYR A 278 12.98 -15.05 19.14
CA TYR A 278 14.12 -14.29 18.63
C TYR A 278 14.21 -14.42 17.10
N SER A 279 13.45 -13.60 16.39
CA SER A 279 13.94 -12.95 15.19
C SER A 279 14.15 -11.49 15.56
N ARG A 280 15.11 -10.84 14.92
CA ARG A 280 15.44 -9.43 15.10
C ARG A 280 14.27 -8.57 14.63
N ALA A 281 13.18 -8.56 15.38
CA ALA A 281 12.18 -7.54 15.30
C ALA A 281 12.84 -6.27 15.82
N LYS A 282 13.41 -5.49 14.89
CA LYS A 282 13.33 -4.03 14.99
C LYS A 282 11.96 -3.75 15.60
N ALA A 283 11.89 -2.88 16.62
CA ALA A 283 10.64 -2.18 16.85
C ALA A 283 10.29 -1.54 15.51
N SER A 284 9.46 -2.21 14.71
CA SER A 284 8.91 -1.60 13.53
C SER A 284 8.04 -0.51 14.12
N LEU A 285 8.44 0.74 13.91
CA LEU A 285 7.41 1.74 13.68
C LEU A 285 6.51 1.10 12.62
N MET A 286 5.32 0.65 13.01
CA MET A 286 4.29 0.34 12.02
C MET A 286 3.99 1.69 11.37
N PHE A 287 4.41 1.83 10.12
CA PHE A 287 4.02 2.98 9.33
C PHE A 287 2.53 2.86 9.08
N VAL A 288 1.85 3.99 9.17
CA VAL A 288 0.40 4.07 9.02
C VAL A 288 0.08 5.07 7.92
N SER A 289 -1.02 4.81 7.25
CA SER A 289 -1.64 5.73 6.29
C SER A 289 -2.84 6.39 6.94
N THR A 290 -3.16 7.64 6.57
CA THR A 290 -4.42 8.25 7.03
C THR A 290 -5.61 7.73 6.24
N ASP A 291 -5.36 7.33 4.99
CA ASP A 291 -6.29 6.66 4.07
C ASP A 291 -5.50 6.04 2.91
N LYS A 292 -6.13 5.20 2.09
CA LYS A 292 -5.52 4.59 0.90
C LYS A 292 -6.46 4.69 -0.29
N VAL A 293 -6.00 5.37 -1.34
CA VAL A 293 -6.82 5.68 -2.53
C VAL A 293 -6.07 5.28 -3.79
N ALA A 294 -6.76 4.61 -4.71
CA ALA A 294 -6.19 4.19 -5.99
C ALA A 294 -7.09 4.57 -7.18
N LEU A 295 -6.47 5.04 -8.25
CA LEU A 295 -7.09 5.23 -9.56
C LEU A 295 -6.44 4.26 -10.55
N LEU A 296 -7.24 3.40 -11.17
CA LEU A 296 -6.81 2.42 -12.18
C LEU A 296 -7.49 2.77 -13.49
N ILE A 297 -6.70 3.02 -14.55
CA ILE A 297 -7.20 3.31 -15.89
C ILE A 297 -6.69 2.24 -16.85
N GLY A 298 -7.58 1.60 -17.59
CA GLY A 298 -7.27 0.66 -18.67
C GLY A 298 -7.82 1.16 -20.00
N ASN A 299 -6.96 1.54 -20.94
CA ASN A 299 -7.38 1.94 -22.29
C ASN A 299 -7.08 0.83 -23.29
N LEU A 300 -8.10 0.41 -24.03
CA LEU A 300 -8.11 -0.74 -24.93
C LEU A 300 -8.58 -0.38 -26.33
N SER A 301 -9.72 0.31 -26.42
CA SER A 301 -10.50 0.51 -27.64
C SER A 301 -10.12 1.82 -28.34
N TYR A 302 -8.84 1.97 -28.69
CA TYR A 302 -8.35 3.16 -29.37
C TYR A 302 -9.01 3.36 -30.75
N GLN A 303 -9.43 4.59 -31.02
CA GLN A 303 -10.11 4.95 -32.27
C GLN A 303 -9.15 4.98 -33.46
N ASN A 304 -7.97 5.58 -33.27
CA ASN A 304 -7.00 5.85 -34.34
C ASN A 304 -5.68 5.05 -34.20
N HIS A 305 -5.62 4.12 -33.25
CA HIS A 305 -4.41 3.34 -32.90
C HIS A 305 -4.74 1.86 -32.68
N PRO A 306 -3.75 0.95 -32.65
CA PRO A 306 -3.98 -0.47 -32.40
C PRO A 306 -4.73 -0.72 -31.10
N LYS A 307 -5.75 -1.57 -31.14
CA LYS A 307 -6.50 -1.98 -29.94
C LYS A 307 -5.68 -2.93 -29.08
N LEU A 308 -5.90 -2.87 -27.77
CA LEU A 308 -5.29 -3.75 -26.77
C LEU A 308 -6.34 -4.67 -26.15
N LYS A 309 -5.93 -5.74 -25.47
CA LYS A 309 -6.84 -6.71 -24.83
C LYS A 309 -6.57 -6.90 -23.34
N ALA A 310 -5.29 -6.94 -22.95
CA ALA A 310 -4.88 -7.19 -21.56
C ALA A 310 -5.37 -6.17 -20.52
N PRO A 311 -5.48 -4.85 -20.81
CA PRO A 311 -5.76 -3.85 -19.77
C PRO A 311 -7.04 -4.11 -18.95
N MET A 312 -8.06 -4.72 -19.55
CA MET A 312 -9.32 -5.06 -18.88
C MET A 312 -9.09 -6.05 -17.73
N VAL A 313 -8.39 -7.16 -18.01
CA VAL A 313 -8.09 -8.21 -17.03
C VAL A 313 -7.12 -7.69 -15.96
N ASP A 314 -6.16 -6.86 -16.39
CA ASP A 314 -5.14 -6.29 -15.52
C ASP A 314 -5.74 -5.31 -14.49
N VAL A 315 -6.59 -4.40 -14.96
CA VAL A 315 -7.30 -3.46 -14.07
C VAL A 315 -8.22 -4.22 -13.12
N TYR A 316 -8.93 -5.25 -13.60
CA TYR A 316 -9.83 -6.04 -12.75
C TYR A 316 -9.08 -6.76 -11.62
N ASP A 317 -8.02 -7.50 -11.95
CA ASP A 317 -7.21 -8.24 -10.97
C ASP A 317 -6.58 -7.29 -9.93
N LEU A 318 -5.99 -6.18 -10.38
CA LEU A 318 -5.39 -5.20 -9.47
C LEU A 318 -6.43 -4.49 -8.60
N THR A 319 -7.61 -4.21 -9.14
CA THR A 319 -8.72 -3.63 -8.36
C THR A 319 -9.06 -4.52 -7.17
N ASN A 320 -9.20 -5.83 -7.41
CA ASN A 320 -9.56 -6.79 -6.37
C ASN A 320 -8.44 -6.96 -5.32
N LEU A 321 -7.18 -6.99 -5.74
CA LEU A 321 -6.05 -7.05 -4.80
C LEU A 321 -5.90 -5.78 -3.96
N LEU A 322 -6.06 -4.60 -4.56
CA LEU A 322 -5.98 -3.33 -3.84
C LEU A 322 -7.15 -3.16 -2.85
N ARG A 323 -8.35 -3.63 -3.20
CA ARG A 323 -9.48 -3.72 -2.26
C ARG A 323 -9.18 -4.61 -1.06
N GLN A 324 -8.53 -5.76 -1.25
CA GLN A 324 -8.06 -6.62 -0.14
C GLN A 324 -7.05 -5.90 0.76
N LEU A 325 -6.28 -4.97 0.19
CA LEU A 325 -5.37 -4.09 0.92
C LEU A 325 -6.08 -2.86 1.53
N ASN A 326 -7.41 -2.79 1.54
CA ASN A 326 -8.21 -1.67 2.05
C ASN A 326 -8.01 -0.35 1.28
N PHE A 327 -7.70 -0.41 -0.01
CA PHE A 327 -7.75 0.79 -0.86
C PHE A 327 -9.19 1.10 -1.28
N LYS A 328 -9.50 2.39 -1.32
CA LYS A 328 -10.62 2.95 -2.07
C LYS A 328 -10.22 3.04 -3.54
N VAL A 329 -10.70 2.11 -4.35
CA VAL A 329 -10.30 1.97 -5.76
C VAL A 329 -11.38 2.53 -6.67
N VAL A 330 -11.00 3.40 -7.61
CA VAL A 330 -11.81 3.76 -8.79
C VAL A 330 -11.16 3.08 -10.00
N SER A 331 -11.91 2.23 -10.72
CA SER A 331 -11.41 1.50 -11.88
C SER A 331 -12.21 1.85 -13.13
N LEU A 332 -11.53 2.33 -14.17
CA LEU A 332 -12.15 2.90 -15.36
C LEU A 332 -11.54 2.32 -16.63
N LEU A 333 -12.40 2.01 -17.60
CA LEU A 333 -11.99 1.55 -18.93
C LEU A 333 -12.29 2.58 -20.02
N ASP A 334 -11.44 2.58 -21.05
CA ASP A 334 -11.64 3.29 -22.33
C ASP A 334 -12.01 4.77 -22.17
N LEU A 335 -11.11 5.53 -21.53
CA LEU A 335 -11.33 6.94 -21.25
C LEU A 335 -10.77 7.86 -22.36
N THR A 336 -11.56 8.88 -22.69
CA THR A 336 -11.12 10.01 -23.53
C THR A 336 -10.18 10.94 -22.78
N GLU A 337 -9.52 11.88 -23.48
CA GLU A 337 -8.61 12.85 -22.83
C GLU A 337 -9.33 13.63 -21.71
N SER A 338 -10.53 14.15 -22.01
CA SER A 338 -11.32 14.90 -21.04
C SER A 338 -11.72 14.04 -19.84
N GLU A 339 -12.15 12.80 -20.09
CA GLU A 339 -12.56 11.87 -19.04
C GLU A 339 -11.37 11.46 -18.15
N MET A 340 -10.20 11.23 -18.73
CA MET A 340 -8.98 10.94 -17.97
C MET A 340 -8.60 12.12 -17.07
N ARG A 341 -8.68 13.36 -17.56
CA ARG A 341 -8.41 14.56 -16.75
C ARG A 341 -9.38 14.68 -15.58
N ASN A 342 -10.67 14.51 -15.84
CA ASN A 342 -11.70 14.59 -14.80
C ASN A 342 -11.57 13.45 -13.78
N ALA A 343 -11.23 12.23 -14.21
CA ALA A 343 -10.96 11.12 -13.30
C ALA A 343 -9.74 11.38 -12.40
N VAL A 344 -8.68 11.99 -12.96
CA VAL A 344 -7.51 12.41 -12.19
C VAL A 344 -7.86 13.52 -11.19
N ASP A 345 -8.69 14.49 -11.57
CA ASP A 345 -9.13 15.56 -10.67
C ASP A 345 -9.94 15.01 -9.49
N GLU A 346 -10.87 14.09 -9.76
CA GLU A 346 -11.62 13.40 -8.70
C GLU A 346 -10.69 12.58 -7.80
N PHE A 347 -9.72 11.86 -8.37
CA PHE A 347 -8.70 11.16 -7.60
C PHE A 347 -7.90 12.11 -6.69
N LEU A 348 -7.43 13.24 -7.22
CA LEU A 348 -6.70 14.26 -6.46
C LEU A 348 -7.55 14.89 -5.35
N SER A 349 -8.87 14.99 -5.54
CA SER A 349 -9.81 15.51 -4.54
C SER A 349 -9.88 14.62 -3.28
N LEU A 350 -9.66 13.32 -3.45
CA LEU A 350 -9.67 12.34 -2.35
C LEU A 350 -8.36 12.31 -1.55
N LEU A 351 -7.29 12.90 -2.09
CA LEU A 351 -5.98 12.91 -1.45
C LEU A 351 -5.84 14.07 -0.46
N HIS A 352 -5.24 13.77 0.69
CA HIS A 352 -4.85 14.74 1.70
C HIS A 352 -3.59 14.28 2.43
N LYS A 353 -3.19 15.06 3.43
CA LYS A 353 -2.00 14.79 4.23
C LYS A 353 -1.99 13.37 4.77
N GLY A 354 -0.93 12.61 4.46
CA GLY A 354 -0.72 11.25 4.95
C GLY A 354 -1.41 10.13 4.16
N VAL A 355 -2.23 10.44 3.15
CA VAL A 355 -2.91 9.45 2.30
C VAL A 355 -1.89 8.73 1.42
N TYR A 356 -2.08 7.42 1.22
CA TYR A 356 -1.32 6.69 0.20
C TYR A 356 -2.10 6.75 -1.11
N GLY A 357 -1.54 7.45 -2.10
CA GLY A 357 -2.10 7.56 -3.44
C GLY A 357 -1.39 6.60 -4.40
N LEU A 358 -2.18 5.81 -5.13
CA LEU A 358 -1.68 4.90 -6.17
C LEU A 358 -2.38 5.20 -7.50
N LEU A 359 -1.60 5.46 -8.55
CA LEU A 359 -2.09 5.52 -9.94
C LEU A 359 -1.56 4.30 -10.69
N TYR A 360 -2.47 3.54 -11.30
CA TYR A 360 -2.13 2.48 -12.25
C TYR A 360 -2.71 2.83 -13.62
N TYR A 361 -1.90 2.67 -14.65
CA TYR A 361 -2.32 2.89 -16.03
C TYR A 361 -1.85 1.74 -16.91
N ALA A 362 -2.77 1.18 -17.68
CA ALA A 362 -2.49 0.21 -18.74
C ALA A 362 -3.05 0.72 -20.08
N GLY A 363 -2.20 0.83 -21.08
CA GLY A 363 -2.57 1.37 -22.38
C GLY A 363 -1.36 1.82 -23.21
N HIS A 364 -1.62 2.52 -24.32
CA HIS A 364 -0.57 3.19 -25.08
C HIS A 364 0.05 4.31 -24.27
N GLY A 365 1.38 4.41 -24.35
CA GLY A 365 2.15 5.43 -23.65
C GLY A 365 3.44 5.73 -24.39
N TYR A 366 4.03 6.87 -24.04
CA TYR A 366 5.33 7.26 -24.56
C TYR A 366 6.11 8.03 -23.50
N GLU A 367 7.42 8.18 -23.70
CA GLU A 367 8.28 8.95 -22.81
C GLU A 367 9.20 9.86 -23.62
N ASN A 368 9.08 11.17 -23.37
CA ASN A 368 9.95 12.18 -23.97
C ASN A 368 10.68 12.94 -22.86
N TYR A 369 12.02 12.97 -22.94
CA TYR A 369 12.88 13.70 -22.01
C TYR A 369 12.64 13.34 -20.53
N GLY A 370 12.30 12.09 -20.24
CA GLY A 370 12.01 11.60 -18.89
C GLY A 370 10.60 11.92 -18.36
N ASN A 371 9.75 12.55 -19.17
CA ASN A 371 8.33 12.74 -18.88
C ASN A 371 7.51 11.65 -19.55
N SER A 372 6.70 10.96 -18.77
CA SER A 372 5.86 9.85 -19.22
C SER A 372 4.45 10.36 -19.50
N PHE A 373 3.89 9.96 -20.64
CA PHE A 373 2.59 10.40 -21.12
C PHE A 373 1.67 9.21 -21.35
N MET A 374 0.47 9.28 -20.78
CA MET A 374 -0.61 8.31 -20.97
C MET A 374 -1.48 8.76 -22.16
N VAL A 375 -1.75 7.84 -23.09
CA VAL A 375 -2.48 8.14 -24.34
C VAL A 375 -3.97 7.76 -24.19
N PRO A 376 -4.90 8.73 -24.35
CA PRO A 376 -6.35 8.47 -24.32
C PRO A 376 -6.87 7.71 -25.55
N VAL A 377 -8.06 7.10 -25.45
CA VAL A 377 -8.63 6.29 -26.56
C VAL A 377 -9.01 7.12 -27.80
N ASP A 378 -9.28 8.41 -27.62
CA ASP A 378 -9.65 9.37 -28.66
C ASP A 378 -8.44 10.14 -29.24
N ALA A 379 -7.21 9.77 -28.87
CA ALA A 379 -6.01 10.43 -29.37
C ALA A 379 -5.97 10.38 -30.92
N PRO A 380 -5.64 11.51 -31.59
CA PRO A 380 -5.50 11.56 -33.04
C PRO A 380 -4.22 10.85 -33.49
N ASN A 381 -4.12 10.48 -34.77
CA ASN A 381 -2.90 9.91 -35.33
C ASN A 381 -2.31 10.88 -36.39
N PRO A 382 -1.16 11.54 -36.14
CA PRO A 382 -0.32 11.44 -34.94
C PRO A 382 -0.85 12.28 -33.76
N TYR A 383 -0.48 11.90 -32.53
CA TYR A 383 -0.76 12.65 -31.29
C TYR A 383 0.48 13.36 -30.74
N ARG A 384 0.24 14.37 -29.90
CA ARG A 384 1.26 15.14 -29.16
C ARG A 384 0.91 15.22 -27.67
N SER A 385 1.81 15.80 -26.85
CA SER A 385 1.57 15.98 -25.41
C SER A 385 0.28 16.71 -25.06
N ALA A 386 -0.17 17.63 -25.93
CA ALA A 386 -1.44 18.34 -25.76
C ALA A 386 -2.67 17.40 -25.73
N ASN A 387 -2.58 16.24 -26.38
CA ASN A 387 -3.63 15.23 -26.46
C ASN A 387 -3.50 14.14 -25.38
N CYS A 388 -2.54 14.28 -24.46
CA CYS A 388 -2.14 13.23 -23.52
C CYS A 388 -2.03 13.77 -22.10
N LEU A 389 -1.91 12.85 -21.13
CA LEU A 389 -1.73 13.20 -19.73
C LEU A 389 -0.30 12.95 -19.29
N CYS A 390 0.38 14.00 -18.82
CA CYS A 390 1.73 13.92 -18.27
C CYS A 390 1.69 13.42 -16.82
N VAL A 391 2.30 12.27 -16.56
CA VAL A 391 2.32 11.63 -15.24
C VAL A 391 3.04 12.49 -14.20
N GLN A 392 4.13 13.14 -14.59
CA GLN A 392 4.90 14.03 -13.70
C GLN A 392 4.07 15.24 -13.26
N SER A 393 3.13 15.71 -14.08
CA SER A 393 2.20 16.79 -13.69
C SER A 393 1.22 16.32 -12.61
N ILE A 394 0.73 15.08 -12.71
CA ILE A 394 -0.14 14.47 -11.70
C ILE A 394 0.63 14.30 -10.37
N LEU A 395 1.86 13.80 -10.43
CA LEU A 395 2.72 13.66 -9.26
C LEU A 395 2.92 15.00 -8.53
N LYS A 396 3.16 16.09 -9.27
CA LYS A 396 3.29 17.43 -8.66
C LYS A 396 2.05 17.80 -7.84
N LEU A 397 0.85 17.57 -8.37
CA LEU A 397 -0.41 17.86 -7.68
C LEU A 397 -0.63 16.94 -6.47
N MET A 398 -0.22 15.67 -6.55
CA MET A 398 -0.25 14.76 -5.40
C MET A 398 0.69 15.24 -4.28
N GLN A 399 1.86 15.80 -4.61
CA GLN A 399 2.77 16.39 -3.62
C GLN A 399 2.18 17.63 -2.93
N GLU A 400 1.38 18.43 -3.65
CA GLU A 400 0.67 19.59 -3.10
C GLU A 400 -0.39 19.16 -2.06
N LYS A 401 -0.87 17.92 -2.11
CA LYS A 401 -1.78 17.32 -1.11
C LYS A 401 -1.07 16.74 0.12
N GLU A 402 0.26 16.82 0.21
CA GLU A 402 1.07 16.25 1.31
C GLU A 402 0.84 14.74 1.55
N THR A 403 0.63 13.97 0.47
CA THR A 403 0.43 12.51 0.56
C THR A 403 1.56 11.82 1.33
N GLY A 404 1.23 10.71 2.02
CA GLY A 404 2.19 9.90 2.77
C GLY A 404 3.02 8.97 1.87
N LEU A 405 2.45 8.54 0.74
CA LEU A 405 3.11 7.69 -0.26
C LEU A 405 2.49 7.97 -1.64
N ASN A 406 3.33 8.06 -2.67
CA ASN A 406 2.93 8.23 -4.06
C ASN A 406 3.46 7.06 -4.89
N VAL A 407 2.57 6.21 -5.41
CA VAL A 407 2.94 5.04 -6.23
C VAL A 407 2.37 5.20 -7.64
N PHE A 408 3.22 5.09 -8.64
CA PHE A 408 2.85 5.09 -10.05
C PHE A 408 3.26 3.76 -10.69
N LEU A 409 2.28 3.01 -11.18
CA LEU A 409 2.50 1.74 -11.85
C LEU A 409 2.08 1.91 -13.32
N LEU A 410 3.06 2.01 -14.22
CA LEU A 410 2.82 2.38 -15.62
C LEU A 410 3.07 1.17 -16.53
N ASP A 411 1.99 0.53 -16.95
CA ASP A 411 1.98 -0.60 -17.88
C ASP A 411 1.75 -0.14 -19.31
N MET A 412 2.77 0.52 -19.85
CA MET A 412 2.74 1.16 -21.15
C MET A 412 4.13 1.17 -21.80
N CYS A 413 4.16 1.32 -23.12
CA CYS A 413 5.41 1.57 -23.84
C CYS A 413 6.07 2.88 -23.38
N ARG A 414 7.39 2.96 -23.50
CA ARG A 414 8.19 4.14 -23.13
C ARG A 414 9.12 4.57 -24.25
N LYS A 415 8.71 4.33 -25.49
CA LYS A 415 9.38 4.84 -26.68
C LYS A 415 9.20 6.35 -26.78
N ARG A 416 10.17 7.02 -27.38
CA ARG A 416 10.05 8.43 -27.75
C ARG A 416 8.97 8.62 -28.83
N ASN A 417 8.07 9.59 -28.61
CA ASN A 417 7.18 10.08 -29.66
C ASN A 417 7.91 11.14 -30.50
N ILE A 418 8.14 10.84 -31.78
CA ILE A 418 8.86 11.72 -32.71
C ILE A 418 8.04 12.94 -33.16
N HIS A 419 6.72 12.93 -32.94
CA HIS A 419 5.83 14.03 -33.32
C HIS A 419 5.66 15.08 -32.22
N ASP A 420 6.29 14.86 -31.06
CA ASP A 420 6.19 15.70 -29.88
C ASP A 420 7.58 16.18 -29.43
N ASP A 421 7.90 17.44 -29.74
CA ASP A 421 9.15 18.07 -29.30
C ASP A 421 9.02 18.77 -27.94
N SER A 422 7.89 18.63 -27.25
CA SER A 422 7.69 19.28 -25.95
C SER A 422 8.57 18.65 -24.86
N ALA A 423 9.23 19.51 -24.09
CA ALA A 423 10.02 19.16 -22.92
C ALA A 423 9.49 19.95 -21.72
N PRO A 424 8.33 19.57 -21.14
CA PRO A 424 7.77 20.30 -20.02
C PRO A 424 8.75 20.26 -18.83
N ASN A 425 9.11 21.44 -18.33
CA ASN A 425 10.00 21.59 -17.18
C ASN A 425 9.18 21.51 -15.89
N ILE A 426 9.01 20.29 -15.36
CA ILE A 426 8.24 20.03 -14.15
C ILE A 426 9.19 19.90 -12.96
N ILE A 427 9.16 20.89 -12.07
CA ILE A 427 9.96 20.90 -10.85
C ILE A 427 9.19 20.18 -9.74
N LEU A 428 9.73 19.05 -9.28
CA LEU A 428 9.17 18.25 -8.19
C LEU A 428 9.86 18.57 -6.85
N ARG A 429 9.10 18.52 -5.75
CA ARG A 429 9.66 18.67 -4.40
C ARG A 429 10.34 17.37 -3.95
N VAL A 430 11.34 17.47 -3.09
CA VAL A 430 11.94 16.29 -2.46
C VAL A 430 11.09 15.86 -1.26
N THR A 431 10.12 14.98 -1.50
CA THR A 431 9.22 14.45 -0.46
C THR A 431 9.65 13.08 0.07
N ALA A 432 10.63 12.43 -0.57
CA ALA A 432 11.19 11.13 -0.19
C ALA A 432 10.15 10.01 0.02
N ASN A 433 9.05 10.04 -0.76
CA ASN A 433 7.92 9.13 -0.64
C ASN A 433 7.31 8.72 -2.00
N ILE A 434 8.12 8.74 -3.06
CA ILE A 434 7.67 8.51 -4.45
C ILE A 434 8.26 7.20 -4.96
N VAL A 435 7.43 6.38 -5.60
CA VAL A 435 7.81 5.12 -6.22
C VAL A 435 7.15 4.99 -7.59
N PHE A 436 7.96 4.77 -8.62
CA PHE A 436 7.52 4.37 -9.94
C PHE A 436 7.91 2.91 -10.20
N GLY A 437 6.96 2.12 -10.67
CA GLY A 437 7.18 0.82 -11.30
C GLY A 437 6.77 0.91 -12.76
N TYR A 438 7.74 0.97 -13.67
CA TYR A 438 7.50 0.96 -15.11
C TYR A 438 7.56 -0.46 -15.61
N ALA A 439 6.53 -0.92 -16.31
CA ALA A 439 6.46 -2.28 -16.87
C ALA A 439 7.60 -2.60 -17.85
N THR A 440 8.23 -1.56 -18.43
CA THR A 440 9.35 -1.68 -19.35
C THR A 440 10.40 -0.56 -19.12
N CYS A 441 11.61 -0.77 -19.64
CA CYS A 441 12.68 0.23 -19.60
C CYS A 441 12.39 1.42 -20.53
N GLN A 442 13.12 2.52 -20.34
CA GLN A 442 13.08 3.65 -21.28
C GLN A 442 13.45 3.18 -22.71
N ASP A 443 12.75 3.72 -23.71
CA ASP A 443 12.88 3.37 -25.13
C ASP A 443 12.52 1.91 -25.49
N ALA A 444 11.77 1.22 -24.62
CA ALA A 444 11.27 -0.14 -24.84
C ALA A 444 9.74 -0.24 -24.89
N GLU A 445 9.25 -1.40 -25.32
CA GLU A 445 7.82 -1.73 -25.37
C GLU A 445 7.39 -2.54 -24.15
N ALA A 446 6.12 -2.40 -23.78
CA ALA A 446 5.44 -3.29 -22.85
C ALA A 446 4.50 -4.19 -23.66
N PHE A 447 4.52 -5.50 -23.38
CA PHE A 447 3.82 -6.49 -24.20
C PHE A 447 2.62 -7.12 -23.48
N GLU A 448 1.56 -7.37 -24.25
CA GLU A 448 0.52 -8.33 -23.91
C GLU A 448 0.81 -9.69 -24.56
N LEU A 449 0.44 -10.78 -23.88
CA LEU A 449 0.60 -12.13 -24.43
C LEU A 449 -0.47 -12.35 -25.51
N SER A 450 -0.06 -12.73 -26.72
CA SER A 450 -0.94 -12.97 -27.87
C SER A 450 -1.74 -14.28 -27.78
N SER A 451 -2.00 -14.79 -26.58
CA SER A 451 -2.82 -15.98 -26.36
C SER A 451 -4.30 -15.69 -26.62
N SER A 452 -5.02 -16.68 -27.15
CA SER A 452 -6.44 -16.62 -27.52
C SER A 452 -7.39 -16.59 -26.31
N GLY A 453 -7.05 -15.88 -25.24
CA GLY A 453 -7.85 -15.80 -24.02
C GLY A 453 -7.56 -14.55 -23.17
N PHE A 454 -8.35 -14.38 -22.11
CA PHE A 454 -8.24 -13.29 -21.14
C PHE A 454 -7.06 -13.51 -20.19
N THR A 455 -5.85 -13.27 -20.70
CA THR A 455 -4.62 -13.35 -19.89
C THR A 455 -4.13 -11.96 -19.53
N ASN A 456 -3.59 -11.83 -18.32
CA ASN A 456 -2.92 -10.60 -17.91
C ASN A 456 -1.77 -10.20 -18.84
N GLY A 457 -1.51 -8.90 -18.91
CA GLY A 457 -0.26 -8.35 -19.40
C GLY A 457 0.93 -8.91 -18.61
N VAL A 458 2.12 -8.83 -19.20
CA VAL A 458 3.32 -9.44 -18.62
C VAL A 458 3.61 -8.86 -17.23
N PHE A 459 3.45 -7.55 -17.04
CA PHE A 459 3.72 -6.92 -15.75
C PHE A 459 2.75 -7.39 -14.66
N VAL A 460 1.44 -7.32 -14.91
CA VAL A 460 0.43 -7.72 -13.91
C VAL A 460 0.45 -9.22 -13.62
N LYS A 461 0.80 -10.06 -14.60
CA LYS A 461 1.02 -11.51 -14.40
C LYS A 461 1.95 -11.82 -13.22
N PHE A 462 2.98 -11.02 -13.02
CA PHE A 462 3.93 -11.19 -11.91
C PHE A 462 3.60 -10.30 -10.72
N LEU A 463 3.20 -9.05 -10.93
CA LEU A 463 2.83 -8.12 -9.87
C LEU A 463 1.75 -8.69 -8.96
N LYS A 464 0.71 -9.31 -9.54
CA LYS A 464 -0.43 -9.86 -8.78
C LYS A 464 -0.06 -10.96 -7.79
N LYS A 465 1.10 -11.61 -7.98
CA LYS A 465 1.61 -12.66 -7.07
C LYS A 465 2.31 -12.10 -5.83
N ARG A 466 2.77 -10.84 -5.89
CA ARG A 466 3.60 -10.21 -4.86
C ARG A 466 2.94 -9.01 -4.20
N LEU A 467 1.88 -8.45 -4.80
CA LEU A 467 1.27 -7.19 -4.34
C LEU A 467 0.77 -7.24 -2.88
N LEU A 468 0.39 -8.42 -2.40
CA LEU A 468 -0.09 -8.64 -1.03
C LEU A 468 1.03 -8.91 0.00
N ASP A 469 2.30 -9.00 -0.43
CA ASP A 469 3.43 -9.22 0.48
C ASP A 469 3.56 -8.04 1.45
N ASP A 470 3.71 -8.33 2.76
CA ASP A 470 3.91 -7.32 3.82
C ASP A 470 5.35 -6.78 3.85
N GLU A 471 5.75 -6.17 2.73
CA GLU A 471 7.08 -5.64 2.49
C GLU A 471 7.02 -4.21 1.97
N LYS A 472 8.14 -3.49 2.11
CA LYS A 472 8.29 -2.16 1.52
C LYS A 472 7.99 -2.27 0.01
N ILE A 473 7.17 -1.37 -0.54
CA ILE A 473 6.74 -1.45 -1.95
C ILE A 473 7.91 -1.53 -2.94
N THR A 474 9.06 -0.91 -2.64
CA THR A 474 10.26 -1.05 -3.49
C THR A 474 10.82 -2.46 -3.51
N VAL A 475 10.74 -3.20 -2.39
CA VAL A 475 11.17 -4.61 -2.29
C VAL A 475 10.17 -5.52 -3.01
N VAL A 476 8.88 -5.22 -2.92
CA VAL A 476 7.84 -5.93 -3.69
C VAL A 476 8.12 -5.80 -5.19
N LEU A 477 8.33 -4.58 -5.70
CA LEU A 477 8.62 -4.35 -7.11
C LEU A 477 9.96 -4.98 -7.53
N ASP A 478 10.98 -4.99 -6.68
CA ASP A 478 12.27 -5.63 -6.96
C ASP A 478 12.10 -7.15 -7.17
N ARG A 479 11.32 -7.83 -6.32
CA ARG A 479 10.96 -9.24 -6.53
C ARG A 479 10.15 -9.47 -7.81
N VAL A 480 9.26 -8.55 -8.17
CA VAL A 480 8.52 -8.61 -9.43
C VAL A 480 9.48 -8.49 -10.62
N ALA A 481 10.50 -7.63 -10.54
CA ALA A 481 11.53 -7.52 -11.56
C ALA A 481 12.33 -8.82 -11.71
N GLU A 482 12.70 -9.46 -10.60
CA GLU A 482 13.36 -10.78 -10.59
C GLU A 482 12.49 -11.85 -11.24
N ASP A 483 11.20 -11.93 -10.86
CA ASP A 483 10.25 -12.90 -11.41
C ASP A 483 10.05 -12.68 -12.94
N MET A 484 9.95 -11.43 -13.38
CA MET A 484 9.88 -11.07 -14.80
C MET A 484 11.17 -11.41 -15.56
N GLY A 485 12.33 -11.26 -14.92
CA GLY A 485 13.64 -11.57 -15.52
C GLY A 485 13.84 -13.07 -15.80
N GLN A 486 13.10 -13.94 -15.09
CA GLN A 486 13.07 -15.39 -15.32
C GLN A 486 12.08 -15.81 -16.42
N PHE A 487 11.30 -14.88 -16.97
CA PHE A 487 10.29 -15.20 -17.98
C PHE A 487 10.87 -15.11 -19.39
N ASP A 488 11.12 -16.28 -20.00
CA ASP A 488 11.82 -16.38 -21.28
C ASP A 488 11.13 -15.64 -22.44
N ALA A 489 9.79 -15.56 -22.44
CA ALA A 489 9.04 -14.96 -23.55
C ALA A 489 9.29 -13.45 -23.73
N THR A 490 9.71 -12.75 -22.66
CA THR A 490 10.00 -11.31 -22.68
C THR A 490 11.47 -10.98 -22.49
N LYS A 491 12.34 -12.00 -22.42
CA LYS A 491 13.77 -11.82 -22.20
C LYS A 491 14.39 -10.95 -23.29
N GLY A 492 15.04 -9.85 -22.88
CA GLY A 492 15.65 -8.87 -23.78
C GLY A 492 14.66 -7.94 -24.50
N LYS A 493 13.35 -8.05 -24.24
CA LYS A 493 12.31 -7.19 -24.84
C LYS A 493 11.62 -6.29 -23.83
N GLN A 494 11.34 -6.82 -22.64
CA GLN A 494 10.67 -6.11 -21.55
C GLN A 494 11.30 -6.49 -20.22
N ALA A 495 11.62 -5.48 -19.41
CA ALA A 495 12.13 -5.62 -18.05
C ALA A 495 11.58 -4.49 -17.19
N LEU A 496 11.24 -4.80 -15.94
CA LEU A 496 10.72 -3.80 -15.01
C LEU A 496 11.80 -2.78 -14.65
N GLU A 497 11.49 -1.48 -14.76
CA GLU A 497 12.34 -0.41 -14.24
C GLU A 497 11.68 0.20 -12.98
N ILE A 498 12.46 0.31 -11.90
CA ILE A 498 12.00 0.89 -10.64
C ILE A 498 12.73 2.21 -10.41
N ARG A 499 11.98 3.30 -10.24
CA ARG A 499 12.54 4.59 -9.78
C ARG A 499 11.92 4.97 -8.46
N SER A 500 12.73 5.17 -7.43
CA SER A 500 12.21 5.43 -6.08
C SER A 500 13.04 6.47 -5.33
N SER A 501 12.35 7.37 -4.64
CA SER A 501 12.91 8.25 -3.62
C SER A 501 12.42 7.88 -2.21
N LEU A 502 11.64 6.81 -2.08
CA LEU A 502 11.03 6.38 -0.82
C LEU A 502 12.10 6.03 0.22
N SER A 503 12.25 6.85 1.24
CA SER A 503 13.23 6.67 2.32
C SER A 503 12.71 5.76 3.44
N GLU A 504 11.41 5.81 3.72
CA GLU A 504 10.76 5.06 4.81
C GLU A 504 10.35 3.64 4.40
N ARG A 505 10.05 2.77 5.38
CA ARG A 505 9.57 1.39 5.14
C ARG A 505 8.05 1.36 4.99
N ARG A 506 7.52 2.13 4.03
CA ARG A 506 6.09 2.14 3.72
C ARG A 506 5.72 0.96 2.81
N ALA A 507 4.65 0.27 3.17
CA ALA A 507 4.11 -0.89 2.46
C ALA A 507 2.65 -0.63 2.06
N LEU A 508 2.16 -1.29 1.00
CA LEU A 508 0.74 -1.17 0.63
C LEU A 508 -0.18 -1.82 1.69
N THR A 509 0.37 -2.75 2.48
CA THR A 509 -0.23 -3.44 3.62
C THR A 509 -0.32 -2.58 4.89
N ASP A 510 0.29 -1.38 4.91
CA ASP A 510 0.27 -0.51 6.09
C ASP A 510 -1.19 -0.24 6.55
N PRO A 511 -1.47 -0.29 7.87
CA PRO A 511 -2.80 -0.05 8.39
C PRO A 511 -3.24 1.41 8.20
N ILE A 512 -4.57 1.61 8.16
CA ILE A 512 -5.19 2.93 8.10
C ILE A 512 -5.45 3.41 9.52
N LEU A 513 -4.91 4.57 9.89
CA LEU A 513 -5.20 5.31 11.11
C LEU A 513 -5.63 6.74 10.74
N PRO A 514 -6.93 7.03 10.68
CA PRO A 514 -7.41 8.39 10.45
C PRO A 514 -7.02 9.24 11.66
N GLY A 515 -6.02 10.12 11.50
CA GLY A 515 -5.54 11.02 12.54
C GLY A 515 -6.53 12.17 12.81
N ASP A 516 -6.01 13.38 13.02
CA ASP A 516 -6.82 14.60 13.25
C ASP A 516 -7.71 15.01 12.05
N SER A 517 -7.61 14.29 10.91
CA SER A 517 -8.39 14.49 9.69
C SER A 517 -9.60 13.54 9.56
N ALA A 518 -10.12 12.99 10.66
CA ALA A 518 -11.22 12.01 10.62
C ALA A 518 -12.46 12.53 9.87
N ASP A 519 -12.80 13.82 10.04
CA ASP A 519 -13.94 14.44 9.35
C ASP A 519 -13.74 14.52 7.84
N LEU A 520 -12.53 14.89 7.37
CA LEU A 520 -12.17 14.90 5.95
C LEU A 520 -12.16 13.49 5.36
N ALA A 521 -11.58 12.53 6.07
CA ALA A 521 -11.58 11.13 5.66
C ALA A 521 -13.02 10.59 5.54
N GLN A 522 -13.95 11.01 6.42
CA GLN A 522 -15.35 10.64 6.35
C GLN A 522 -16.07 11.29 5.15
N VAL A 523 -15.81 12.58 4.86
CA VAL A 523 -16.34 13.27 3.68
C VAL A 523 -15.86 12.61 2.38
N HIS A 524 -14.56 12.32 2.28
CA HIS A 524 -13.98 11.65 1.11
C HIS A 524 -14.49 10.21 0.98
N SER A 525 -14.69 9.50 2.10
CA SER A 525 -15.34 8.18 2.09
C SER A 525 -16.76 8.25 1.52
N ARG A 526 -17.53 9.29 1.87
CA ARG A 526 -18.89 9.48 1.32
C ARG A 526 -18.85 9.83 -0.17
N GLN A 527 -17.90 10.65 -0.62
CA GLN A 527 -17.72 10.97 -2.03
C GLN A 527 -17.33 9.73 -2.85
N TRP A 528 -16.36 8.94 -2.37
CA TRP A 528 -15.99 7.68 -3.01
C TRP A 528 -17.14 6.66 -3.01
N ALA A 529 -17.89 6.54 -1.91
CA ALA A 529 -19.04 5.64 -1.81
C ALA A 529 -20.18 6.04 -2.77
N LYS A 530 -20.36 7.33 -3.06
CA LYS A 530 -21.33 7.79 -4.07
C LYS A 530 -21.04 7.24 -5.46
N ALA A 531 -19.76 7.13 -5.83
CA ALA A 531 -19.31 6.65 -7.14
C ALA A 531 -19.32 5.12 -7.30
N HIS A 532 -19.58 4.38 -6.23
CA HIS A 532 -19.61 2.92 -6.22
C HIS A 532 -20.97 2.36 -5.80
N LYS A 533 -21.97 3.22 -5.54
CA LYS A 533 -23.30 2.75 -5.18
C LYS A 533 -23.98 2.10 -6.39
N LEU A 534 -24.22 0.80 -6.30
CA LEU A 534 -25.10 0.09 -7.22
C LEU A 534 -26.58 0.42 -6.97
N PRO A 535 -27.43 0.38 -8.02
CA PRO A 535 -28.88 0.38 -7.86
C PRO A 535 -29.33 -0.82 -7.02
N GLU A 536 -30.50 -0.77 -6.40
CA GLU A 536 -31.06 -1.93 -5.69
C GLU A 536 -31.76 -2.89 -6.67
N SER A 537 -31.69 -4.20 -6.42
CA SER A 537 -32.50 -5.20 -7.16
C SER A 537 -33.97 -4.86 -7.06
N MET A 538 -34.72 -5.03 -8.15
CA MET A 538 -36.15 -4.73 -8.20
C MET A 538 -36.96 -5.87 -8.81
N CYS A 539 -38.20 -6.02 -8.34
CA CYS A 539 -39.18 -6.93 -8.92
C CYS A 539 -40.25 -6.10 -9.61
N LEU A 540 -40.52 -6.39 -10.88
CA LEU A 540 -41.47 -5.69 -11.72
C LEU A 540 -42.70 -6.57 -11.91
N ASP A 541 -43.83 -6.15 -11.33
CA ASP A 541 -45.13 -6.78 -11.54
C ASP A 541 -45.77 -6.27 -12.84
N PHE A 542 -46.22 -7.15 -13.71
CA PHE A 542 -46.95 -6.79 -14.93
C PHE A 542 -48.44 -7.09 -14.78
N ASP A 543 -49.29 -6.32 -15.48
CA ASP A 543 -50.75 -6.43 -15.38
C ASP A 543 -51.27 -7.81 -15.80
N CYS A 544 -50.51 -8.53 -16.63
CA CYS A 544 -50.79 -9.92 -16.99
C CYS A 544 -50.50 -10.94 -15.86
N GLY A 545 -50.01 -10.49 -14.70
CA GLY A 545 -49.68 -11.33 -13.55
C GLY A 545 -48.27 -11.92 -13.56
N ALA A 546 -47.47 -11.63 -14.59
CA ALA A 546 -46.06 -11.99 -14.64
C ALA A 546 -45.21 -11.09 -13.73
N GLN A 547 -44.12 -11.65 -13.18
CA GLN A 547 -43.14 -10.91 -12.37
C GLN A 547 -41.74 -11.10 -12.93
N ILE A 548 -41.01 -10.00 -13.12
CA ILE A 548 -39.65 -9.99 -13.64
C ILE A 548 -38.72 -9.41 -12.58
N LYS A 549 -37.70 -10.17 -12.19
CA LYS A 549 -36.61 -9.67 -11.34
C LYS A 549 -35.53 -9.06 -12.21
N LEU A 550 -35.14 -7.85 -11.84
CA LEU A 550 -34.08 -7.07 -12.45
C LEU A 550 -32.98 -6.85 -11.41
N GLY A 551 -31.77 -7.28 -11.75
CA GLY A 551 -30.61 -7.15 -10.88
C GLY A 551 -29.44 -6.47 -11.57
N PHE A 552 -28.50 -6.03 -10.76
CA PHE A 552 -27.36 -5.22 -11.15
C PHE A 552 -26.05 -5.75 -10.56
N ALA A 553 -24.98 -5.67 -11.35
CA ALA A 553 -23.62 -5.95 -10.92
C ALA A 553 -22.62 -4.95 -11.52
N ALA A 554 -21.56 -4.62 -10.79
CA ALA A 554 -20.49 -3.74 -11.28
C ALA A 554 -19.27 -4.54 -11.75
N GLU A 555 -18.87 -4.39 -13.02
CA GLU A 555 -17.61 -4.96 -13.53
C GLU A 555 -16.45 -3.97 -13.28
N PHE A 556 -16.68 -2.69 -13.57
CA PHE A 556 -15.79 -1.56 -13.32
C PHE A 556 -16.61 -0.37 -12.82
N SER A 557 -15.97 0.68 -12.31
CA SER A 557 -16.70 1.90 -11.88
C SER A 557 -17.50 2.53 -13.04
N ASN A 558 -17.12 2.30 -14.29
CA ASN A 558 -17.83 2.77 -15.48
C ASN A 558 -18.49 1.67 -16.33
N VAL A 559 -18.64 0.46 -15.79
CA VAL A 559 -19.27 -0.67 -16.49
C VAL A 559 -20.27 -1.37 -15.57
N LEU A 560 -21.55 -1.30 -15.95
CA LEU A 560 -22.68 -1.90 -15.24
C LEU A 560 -23.21 -3.10 -16.03
N VAL A 561 -23.51 -4.18 -15.33
CA VAL A 561 -24.22 -5.34 -15.87
C VAL A 561 -25.65 -5.31 -15.35
N ILE A 562 -26.60 -5.40 -16.28
CA ILE A 562 -28.02 -5.59 -15.99
C ILE A 562 -28.38 -7.03 -16.32
N TYR A 563 -29.11 -7.70 -15.42
CA TYR A 563 -29.64 -9.03 -15.69
C TYR A 563 -31.13 -9.15 -15.33
N THR A 564 -31.90 -9.81 -16.19
CA THR A 564 -33.34 -10.02 -16.03
C THR A 564 -33.69 -11.49 -15.95
N ARG A 565 -34.64 -11.84 -15.06
CA ARG A 565 -35.22 -13.17 -14.94
C ARG A 565 -36.72 -13.09 -14.70
N ILE A 566 -37.50 -13.93 -15.38
CA ILE A 566 -38.92 -14.12 -15.07
C ILE A 566 -39.03 -14.96 -13.79
N VAL A 567 -39.59 -14.39 -12.74
CA VAL A 567 -39.79 -15.05 -11.43
C VAL A 567 -41.16 -15.72 -11.36
N LYS A 568 -42.17 -15.09 -11.95
CA LYS A 568 -43.53 -15.61 -12.01
C LYS A 568 -44.06 -15.49 -13.43
N LYS A 569 -44.54 -16.60 -13.97
CA LYS A 569 -45.26 -16.67 -15.25
C LYS A 569 -46.70 -17.15 -14.99
N PRO A 570 -47.73 -16.51 -15.54
CA PRO A 570 -49.10 -17.01 -15.48
C PRO A 570 -49.23 -18.43 -16.04
N GLU A 571 -50.15 -19.23 -15.49
CA GLU A 571 -50.34 -20.64 -15.88
C GLU A 571 -50.95 -20.79 -17.28
N ASP A 572 -51.82 -19.85 -17.66
CA ASP A 572 -52.51 -19.76 -18.95
C ASP A 572 -51.63 -19.18 -20.08
N MET A 573 -50.40 -18.77 -19.77
CA MET A 573 -49.44 -18.22 -20.71
C MET A 573 -48.51 -19.33 -21.25
N SER A 574 -48.55 -19.61 -22.55
CA SER A 574 -47.72 -20.64 -23.20
C SER A 574 -46.27 -20.18 -23.41
N PHE A 575 -46.07 -18.90 -23.70
CA PHE A 575 -44.76 -18.29 -23.98
C PHE A 575 -44.61 -16.99 -23.19
N CYS A 576 -43.41 -16.73 -22.65
CA CYS A 576 -43.11 -15.51 -21.90
C CYS A 576 -41.62 -15.17 -22.02
N GLN A 577 -41.30 -13.99 -22.52
CA GLN A 577 -39.93 -13.50 -22.67
C GLN A 577 -39.82 -12.05 -22.23
N ALA A 578 -38.78 -11.75 -21.46
CA ALA A 578 -38.48 -10.42 -20.95
C ALA A 578 -37.17 -9.92 -21.56
N HIS A 579 -37.10 -8.66 -21.99
CA HIS A 579 -35.88 -8.04 -22.47
C HIS A 579 -35.83 -6.55 -22.11
N VAL A 580 -34.61 -5.99 -22.01
CA VAL A 580 -34.37 -4.56 -21.83
C VAL A 580 -34.12 -3.87 -23.16
N THR A 581 -34.60 -2.63 -23.32
CA THR A 581 -34.44 -1.80 -24.53
C THR A 581 -34.47 -0.30 -24.15
N ASP A 582 -34.33 0.56 -25.15
CA ASP A 582 -34.50 2.02 -25.05
C ASP A 582 -33.51 2.70 -24.09
N PHE A 583 -32.25 2.24 -24.10
CA PHE A 583 -31.18 2.90 -23.37
C PHE A 583 -30.82 4.28 -23.98
N SER A 584 -30.24 5.15 -23.17
CA SER A 584 -29.74 6.45 -23.63
C SER A 584 -28.76 6.30 -24.79
N GLN A 585 -28.91 7.15 -25.82
CA GLN A 585 -28.00 7.22 -26.96
C GLN A 585 -26.56 7.59 -26.55
N ASP A 586 -26.38 8.22 -25.37
CA ASP A 586 -25.05 8.56 -24.83
C ASP A 586 -24.18 7.32 -24.56
N LEU A 587 -24.79 6.15 -24.30
CA LEU A 587 -24.09 4.92 -23.94
C LEU A 587 -23.68 4.05 -25.14
N ASP A 588 -24.18 4.35 -26.35
CA ASP A 588 -23.88 3.63 -27.60
C ASP A 588 -23.93 2.10 -27.45
N VAL A 589 -25.01 1.60 -26.84
CA VAL A 589 -25.21 0.17 -26.58
C VAL A 589 -25.63 -0.52 -27.88
N ASP A 590 -24.84 -1.47 -28.38
CA ASP A 590 -25.21 -2.25 -29.56
C ASP A 590 -26.40 -3.17 -29.22
N PRO A 591 -27.57 -3.01 -29.88
CA PRO A 591 -28.73 -3.87 -29.66
C PRO A 591 -28.45 -5.36 -29.87
N LYS A 592 -27.43 -5.69 -30.68
CA LYS A 592 -27.01 -7.09 -30.89
C LYS A 592 -26.30 -7.67 -29.69
N GLU A 593 -25.71 -6.86 -28.81
CA GLU A 593 -24.97 -7.35 -27.64
C GLU A 593 -25.84 -7.32 -26.37
N MET A 594 -27.13 -6.99 -26.50
CA MET A 594 -28.10 -6.93 -25.42
C MET A 594 -28.88 -8.22 -25.27
N ASN A 595 -29.40 -8.45 -24.06
CA ASN A 595 -30.34 -9.53 -23.74
C ASN A 595 -29.83 -10.93 -24.09
N ARG A 596 -28.54 -11.20 -23.86
CA ARG A 596 -27.93 -12.50 -24.18
C ARG A 596 -28.12 -13.51 -23.06
N GLU A 597 -28.22 -14.79 -23.39
CA GLU A 597 -28.44 -15.87 -22.41
C GLU A 597 -27.18 -16.22 -21.62
N THR A 598 -26.01 -15.88 -22.17
CA THR A 598 -24.72 -16.06 -21.50
C THR A 598 -24.03 -14.70 -21.31
N PRO A 599 -23.37 -14.45 -20.15
CA PRO A 599 -22.64 -13.20 -19.94
C PRO A 599 -21.54 -12.97 -20.99
N GLU A 600 -20.88 -14.03 -21.44
CA GLU A 600 -19.76 -13.98 -22.38
C GLU A 600 -20.17 -13.43 -23.76
N GLU A 601 -21.41 -13.68 -24.19
CA GLU A 601 -21.98 -13.12 -25.43
C GLU A 601 -22.15 -11.61 -25.38
N THR A 602 -22.17 -10.99 -24.18
CA THR A 602 -22.23 -9.52 -24.02
C THR A 602 -20.85 -8.90 -23.78
N GLY A 603 -19.79 -9.71 -23.80
CA GLY A 603 -18.45 -9.30 -23.43
C GLY A 603 -18.15 -9.32 -21.93
N ILE A 604 -19.00 -9.94 -21.09
CA ILE A 604 -18.76 -10.10 -19.65
C ILE A 604 -18.00 -11.40 -19.40
N TYR A 605 -16.68 -11.30 -19.26
CA TYR A 605 -15.83 -12.47 -19.05
C TYR A 605 -15.34 -12.61 -17.61
N LEU A 606 -15.34 -11.51 -16.86
CA LEU A 606 -14.72 -11.43 -15.53
C LEU A 606 -15.70 -11.76 -14.39
N LEU A 607 -16.99 -11.57 -14.62
CA LEU A 607 -18.06 -11.78 -13.64
C LEU A 607 -18.91 -13.03 -13.90
N SER A 608 -18.68 -13.77 -14.99
CA SER A 608 -19.65 -14.78 -15.44
C SER A 608 -19.92 -15.88 -14.42
N SER A 609 -18.93 -16.24 -13.60
CA SER A 609 -19.09 -17.20 -12.50
C SER A 609 -19.84 -16.68 -11.28
N SER A 610 -19.96 -15.35 -11.14
CA SER A 610 -20.61 -14.67 -10.00
C SER A 610 -22.05 -14.22 -10.28
N LEU A 611 -22.47 -14.21 -11.55
CA LEU A 611 -23.80 -13.77 -11.95
C LEU A 611 -24.84 -14.91 -11.80
N PRO A 612 -26.10 -14.59 -11.48
CA PRO A 612 -27.16 -15.59 -11.40
C PRO A 612 -27.42 -16.26 -12.75
N GLN A 613 -27.43 -17.59 -12.82
CA GLN A 613 -27.70 -18.35 -14.05
C GLN A 613 -29.12 -18.11 -14.57
N HIS A 614 -29.47 -18.58 -15.78
CA HIS A 614 -30.84 -18.47 -16.34
C HIS A 614 -31.41 -17.04 -16.29
N CYS A 615 -30.60 -16.09 -16.75
CA CYS A 615 -30.95 -14.68 -16.90
C CYS A 615 -30.62 -14.24 -18.33
N LEU A 616 -31.22 -13.15 -18.77
CA LEU A 616 -30.70 -12.40 -19.90
C LEU A 616 -29.82 -11.27 -19.38
N TYR A 617 -28.64 -11.10 -20.00
CA TYR A 617 -27.64 -10.12 -19.58
C TYR A 617 -27.52 -9.00 -20.60
N THR A 618 -27.24 -7.80 -20.11
CA THR A 618 -26.88 -6.63 -20.91
C THR A 618 -25.73 -5.89 -20.25
N ARG A 619 -24.65 -5.67 -20.99
CA ARG A 619 -23.44 -4.97 -20.52
C ARG A 619 -23.48 -3.51 -20.95
N LEU A 620 -23.59 -2.61 -19.98
CA LEU A 620 -23.53 -1.16 -20.20
C LEU A 620 -22.14 -0.64 -19.90
N SER A 621 -21.40 -0.31 -20.97
CA SER A 621 -20.10 0.34 -20.87
C SER A 621 -20.24 1.86 -20.94
N SER A 622 -19.16 2.59 -20.68
CA SER A 622 -19.09 4.04 -20.87
C SER A 622 -20.03 4.86 -19.97
N LEU A 623 -20.33 4.41 -18.75
CA LEU A 623 -21.22 5.14 -17.83
C LEU A 623 -20.75 6.58 -17.55
N GLN A 624 -19.46 6.87 -17.70
CA GLN A 624 -18.92 8.23 -17.56
C GLN A 624 -19.47 9.22 -18.59
N LYS A 625 -20.01 8.73 -19.71
CA LYS A 625 -20.62 9.54 -20.78
C LYS A 625 -22.07 9.92 -20.50
N LEU A 626 -22.72 9.22 -19.57
CA LEU A 626 -24.13 9.42 -19.25
C LEU A 626 -24.35 10.83 -18.66
N ARG A 627 -25.16 11.64 -19.33
CA ARG A 627 -25.44 13.03 -18.92
C ARG A 627 -26.63 13.15 -17.99
N GLU A 628 -27.68 12.37 -18.29
CA GLU A 628 -28.95 12.36 -17.57
C GLU A 628 -29.08 11.12 -16.68
N GLU A 629 -30.23 10.94 -16.04
CA GLU A 629 -30.54 9.70 -15.33
C GLU A 629 -30.68 8.53 -16.31
N LEU A 630 -30.23 7.34 -15.90
CA LEU A 630 -30.32 6.13 -16.71
C LEU A 630 -31.75 5.60 -16.64
N VAL A 631 -32.48 5.88 -17.72
CA VAL A 631 -33.83 5.38 -17.99
C VAL A 631 -33.76 4.36 -19.12
N PHE A 632 -34.48 3.26 -18.98
CA PHE A 632 -34.64 2.22 -20.00
C PHE A 632 -35.98 1.51 -19.85
N THR A 633 -36.36 0.71 -20.84
CA THR A 633 -37.63 -0.01 -20.87
C THR A 633 -37.40 -1.50 -20.64
N VAL A 634 -38.19 -2.12 -19.76
CA VAL A 634 -38.33 -3.57 -19.67
C VAL A 634 -39.57 -3.96 -20.47
N CYS A 635 -39.35 -4.70 -21.56
CA CYS A 635 -40.38 -5.25 -22.42
C CYS A 635 -40.66 -6.70 -22.05
N LEU A 636 -41.95 -7.03 -21.90
CA LEU A 636 -42.45 -8.38 -21.71
C LEU A 636 -43.27 -8.76 -22.93
N GLN A 637 -42.96 -9.90 -23.52
CA GLN A 637 -43.72 -10.51 -24.59
C GLN A 637 -44.32 -11.82 -24.09
N GLY A 638 -45.60 -12.06 -24.36
CA GLY A 638 -46.22 -13.32 -23.99
C GLY A 638 -47.40 -13.72 -24.88
N THR A 639 -47.63 -15.02 -24.97
CA THR A 639 -48.73 -15.62 -25.74
C THR A 639 -49.57 -16.48 -24.80
N PHE A 640 -50.90 -16.37 -24.89
CA PHE A 640 -51.81 -17.15 -24.06
C PHE A 640 -52.33 -18.37 -24.81
N ILE A 641 -52.58 -19.47 -24.09
CA ILE A 641 -53.03 -20.75 -24.66
C ILE A 641 -54.35 -20.59 -25.45
N ALA A 642 -55.18 -19.62 -25.08
CA ALA A 642 -56.52 -19.41 -25.65
C ALA A 642 -56.57 -18.43 -26.84
N MET A 643 -55.44 -17.86 -27.28
CA MET A 643 -55.39 -16.89 -28.38
C MET A 643 -54.59 -17.43 -29.58
N ASP A 644 -54.97 -17.04 -30.79
CA ASP A 644 -54.30 -17.38 -32.06
C ASP A 644 -52.91 -16.73 -32.11
N ASP A 645 -51.88 -17.39 -31.55
CA ASP A 645 -50.41 -17.19 -31.63
C ASP A 645 -49.80 -15.77 -31.61
N ASP A 646 -50.59 -14.69 -31.59
CA ASP A 646 -50.15 -13.31 -31.66
C ASP A 646 -49.60 -12.90 -30.29
N PRO A 647 -48.32 -12.50 -30.21
CA PRO A 647 -47.72 -12.13 -28.95
C PRO A 647 -48.25 -10.77 -28.47
N ILE A 648 -48.65 -10.72 -27.21
CA ILE A 648 -49.00 -9.48 -26.52
C ILE A 648 -47.73 -8.90 -25.89
N HIS A 649 -47.61 -7.57 -25.99
CA HIS A 649 -46.46 -6.83 -25.47
C HIS A 649 -46.89 -5.93 -24.31
N TRP A 650 -46.11 -5.96 -23.23
CA TRP A 650 -46.20 -5.01 -22.12
C TRP A 650 -44.86 -4.34 -21.92
N THR A 651 -44.87 -3.08 -21.48
CA THR A 651 -43.65 -2.32 -21.23
C THR A 651 -43.71 -1.64 -19.87
N LYS A 652 -42.56 -1.57 -19.19
CA LYS A 652 -42.38 -0.75 -18.00
C LYS A 652 -41.10 0.07 -18.12
N SER A 653 -41.22 1.38 -17.95
CA SER A 653 -40.06 2.26 -17.85
C SER A 653 -39.42 2.14 -16.48
N VAL A 654 -38.10 2.02 -16.44
CA VAL A 654 -37.28 1.88 -15.24
C VAL A 654 -36.26 3.01 -15.21
N ASN A 655 -36.19 3.74 -14.09
CA ASN A 655 -35.20 4.78 -13.84
C ASN A 655 -34.35 4.37 -12.63
N ILE A 656 -33.04 4.24 -12.83
CA ILE A 656 -32.08 3.89 -11.76
C ILE A 656 -31.16 5.05 -11.37
N GLY A 657 -31.50 6.28 -11.78
CA GLY A 657 -30.71 7.48 -11.52
C GLY A 657 -29.37 7.45 -12.24
N LYS A 658 -28.33 8.04 -11.63
CA LYS A 658 -26.94 7.98 -12.12
C LYS A 658 -26.16 6.89 -11.38
N PRO A 659 -25.98 5.70 -11.95
CA PRO A 659 -25.28 4.60 -11.30
C PRO A 659 -23.75 4.80 -11.32
N LEU A 660 -23.09 4.26 -10.30
CA LEU A 660 -21.62 4.18 -10.26
C LEU A 660 -20.93 5.53 -10.57
N ILE A 661 -19.94 5.55 -11.47
CA ILE A 661 -19.17 6.76 -11.80
C ILE A 661 -19.99 7.86 -12.46
N ALA A 662 -21.14 7.54 -13.07
CA ALA A 662 -21.99 8.55 -13.73
C ALA A 662 -22.41 9.65 -12.75
N ARG A 663 -22.45 9.32 -11.46
CA ARG A 663 -22.76 10.27 -10.38
C ARG A 663 -21.73 11.36 -10.15
N LEU A 664 -20.53 11.22 -10.71
CA LEU A 664 -19.46 12.23 -10.64
C LEU A 664 -19.44 13.18 -11.84
N ASP A 665 -20.34 13.01 -12.81
CA ASP A 665 -20.48 13.90 -13.98
C ASP A 665 -19.17 14.16 -14.73
N LEU A 666 -18.37 13.11 -14.94
CA LEU A 666 -17.05 13.19 -15.62
C LEU A 666 -17.13 13.68 -17.08
N HIS A 667 -18.33 13.81 -17.67
CA HIS A 667 -18.54 14.38 -18.99
C HIS A 667 -18.52 15.91 -19.00
N GLN A 668 -18.67 16.57 -17.84
CA GLN A 668 -18.67 18.03 -17.78
C GLN A 668 -17.25 18.57 -18.03
N ALA A 669 -17.14 19.49 -19.00
CA ALA A 669 -15.93 20.27 -19.17
C ALA A 669 -15.73 21.14 -17.93
N VAL A 670 -14.65 20.90 -17.19
CA VAL A 670 -14.24 21.76 -16.08
C VAL A 670 -14.16 23.19 -16.60
N ARG A 671 -14.89 24.13 -15.95
CA ARG A 671 -14.69 25.57 -16.20
C ARG A 671 -13.19 25.83 -16.15
N ARG A 672 -12.64 26.56 -17.13
CA ARG A 672 -11.21 26.90 -17.35
C ARG A 672 -10.41 27.48 -16.15
N ASN A 673 -10.89 27.39 -14.92
CA ASN A 673 -10.35 28.01 -13.71
C ASN A 673 -9.84 27.03 -12.64
N SER A 674 -9.57 25.75 -12.94
CA SER A 674 -8.89 24.85 -11.99
C SER A 674 -7.38 24.80 -12.24
N CYS A 675 -6.64 24.67 -11.14
CA CYS A 675 -5.19 24.80 -10.89
C CYS A 675 -4.21 24.01 -11.79
N LEU A 676 -4.67 23.36 -12.86
CA LEU A 676 -3.85 22.65 -13.84
C LEU A 676 -3.17 23.57 -14.88
N GLN A 677 -3.48 24.87 -14.89
CA GLN A 677 -2.97 25.82 -15.88
C GLN A 677 -1.68 26.57 -15.48
N THR A 678 -0.95 26.16 -14.43
CA THR A 678 0.32 26.85 -14.07
C THR A 678 1.52 26.50 -14.96
N CYS A 679 1.31 25.79 -16.07
CA CYS A 679 2.29 25.74 -17.17
C CYS A 679 1.69 26.38 -18.44
N LEU A 680 1.79 27.70 -18.55
CA LEU A 680 1.66 28.39 -19.84
C LEU A 680 2.84 27.96 -20.72
N MET A 681 2.57 27.21 -21.80
CA MET A 681 3.53 27.06 -22.91
C MET A 681 3.32 28.20 -23.92
N PRO A 682 4.39 28.82 -24.43
CA PRO A 682 4.29 30.02 -25.24
C PRO A 682 3.95 29.69 -26.71
N HIS A 683 3.11 30.56 -27.29
CA HIS A 683 2.80 30.75 -28.72
C HIS A 683 1.79 29.78 -29.36
N SER A 684 0.58 30.32 -29.60
CA SER A 684 -0.20 30.01 -30.80
C SER A 684 -0.32 31.30 -31.61
N PRO A 685 0.10 31.35 -32.89
CA PRO A 685 -0.27 32.43 -33.79
C PRO A 685 -1.51 32.00 -34.58
N SER A 686 -2.67 32.52 -34.23
CA SER A 686 -3.79 32.67 -35.17
C SER A 686 -4.78 33.71 -34.65
N VAL A 687 -4.49 34.96 -35.00
CA VAL A 687 -5.46 36.06 -34.93
C VAL A 687 -6.25 36.08 -36.23
N SER A 688 -7.58 36.23 -36.15
CA SER A 688 -8.38 37.12 -37.02
C SER A 688 -9.80 37.29 -36.48
N PRO A 689 -10.48 38.42 -36.76
CA PRO A 689 -11.01 39.30 -35.71
C PRO A 689 -12.54 39.50 -35.75
N CYS A 690 -13.15 39.81 -34.60
CA CYS A 690 -14.51 40.37 -34.56
C CYS A 690 -14.61 41.49 -33.51
N HIS A 691 -14.62 42.72 -34.02
CA HIS A 691 -15.28 43.96 -33.58
C HIS A 691 -15.75 44.11 -32.11
N SER A 692 -15.18 45.12 -31.45
CA SER A 692 -15.82 45.89 -30.38
C SER A 692 -16.51 47.14 -30.96
N PRO A 693 -17.44 47.75 -30.22
CA PRO A 693 -17.45 49.19 -30.04
C PRO A 693 -17.27 49.55 -28.57
N GLY A 694 -16.46 50.60 -28.33
CA GLY A 694 -16.19 51.15 -27.00
C GLY A 694 -17.21 52.21 -26.56
N PRO A 695 -16.75 53.31 -25.95
CA PRO A 695 -16.73 53.46 -24.49
C PRO A 695 -17.37 54.78 -24.04
N GLU A 696 -17.60 54.96 -22.74
CA GLU A 696 -17.69 56.26 -22.03
C GLU A 696 -17.98 55.98 -20.54
N HIS A 697 -17.60 56.76 -19.53
CA HIS A 697 -16.50 57.69 -19.26
C HIS A 697 -16.77 58.12 -17.79
N HIS A 698 -15.74 58.09 -16.94
CA HIS A 698 -15.60 58.93 -15.73
C HIS A 698 -16.58 58.63 -14.56
N GLN A 699 -16.17 58.65 -13.29
CA GLN A 699 -15.34 59.67 -12.64
C GLN A 699 -14.69 59.11 -11.37
N LEU A 700 -13.43 59.47 -11.17
CA LEU A 700 -12.64 59.31 -9.95
C LEU A 700 -13.22 60.14 -8.79
N HIS A 701 -13.05 59.67 -7.55
CA HIS A 701 -12.28 60.43 -6.55
C HIS A 701 -11.89 59.56 -5.35
N LEU A 702 -10.58 59.53 -5.08
CA LEU A 702 -9.94 59.05 -3.85
C LEU A 702 -10.22 60.00 -2.68
N HIS A 703 -10.31 59.48 -1.45
CA HIS A 703 -9.30 59.77 -0.43
C HIS A 703 -9.39 58.89 0.84
N HIS A 704 -8.22 58.40 1.25
CA HIS A 704 -7.88 57.92 2.58
C HIS A 704 -8.12 58.98 3.67
N GLN A 705 -8.60 58.57 4.86
CA GLN A 705 -7.91 58.87 6.12
C GLN A 705 -8.39 58.01 7.30
N VAL A 706 -7.43 57.75 8.18
CA VAL A 706 -7.45 56.97 9.42
C VAL A 706 -7.90 57.86 10.58
N HIS A 707 -8.68 57.35 11.54
CA HIS A 707 -8.55 57.68 12.97
C HIS A 707 -9.32 56.68 13.88
N ASP A 708 -8.63 56.25 14.94
CA ASP A 708 -9.10 55.51 16.12
C ASP A 708 -10.20 56.26 16.91
N LEU A 709 -11.13 55.50 17.52
CA LEU A 709 -11.37 55.49 18.98
C LEU A 709 -12.56 54.60 19.40
N GLY A 710 -12.26 53.75 20.38
CA GLY A 710 -13.08 53.03 21.38
C GLY A 710 -14.61 53.05 21.38
N GLY A 711 -15.20 51.87 21.65
CA GLY A 711 -16.58 51.74 22.11
C GLY A 711 -17.00 50.29 22.34
N SER A 712 -17.24 49.95 23.60
CA SER A 712 -17.82 48.72 24.15
C SER A 712 -19.09 48.21 23.44
N GLY A 713 -19.29 46.89 23.40
CA GLY A 713 -20.57 46.27 23.02
C GLY A 713 -20.73 44.87 23.58
N GLU A 714 -21.51 44.76 24.66
CA GLU A 714 -22.04 43.51 25.22
C GLU A 714 -23.06 42.83 24.31
N SER A 715 -23.25 41.55 24.60
CA SER A 715 -24.24 40.58 24.10
C SER A 715 -25.67 41.11 23.91
N CYS A 716 -26.39 40.48 22.97
CA CYS A 716 -27.72 39.91 23.26
C CYS A 716 -28.09 38.81 22.25
N TYR A 717 -28.63 37.73 22.81
CA TYR A 717 -29.32 36.61 22.16
C TYR A 717 -30.64 37.06 21.54
N ASP A 718 -31.13 36.33 20.54
CA ASP A 718 -32.56 35.98 20.51
C ASP A 718 -32.87 34.66 19.77
N ASN A 719 -33.75 33.91 20.41
CA ASN A 719 -34.33 32.60 20.05
C ASN A 719 -35.62 32.76 19.22
N VAL A 720 -35.96 31.77 18.38
CA VAL A 720 -37.32 31.19 18.18
C VAL A 720 -37.13 29.82 17.49
N SER A 721 -37.11 28.66 18.16
CA SER A 721 -38.17 27.77 18.69
C SER A 721 -39.08 27.02 17.67
N HIS A 722 -38.85 25.70 17.61
CA HIS A 722 -39.77 24.54 17.60
C HIS A 722 -40.89 24.36 16.55
N SER A 723 -40.93 23.16 15.95
CA SER A 723 -42.01 22.19 16.19
C SER A 723 -41.63 20.75 15.76
N CYS A 724 -41.81 19.81 16.69
CA CYS A 724 -41.67 18.36 16.51
C CYS A 724 -42.96 17.75 15.95
N TYR A 725 -42.85 16.60 15.27
CA TYR A 725 -43.87 15.54 15.30
C TYR A 725 -43.18 14.19 15.52
N GLU A 726 -43.48 13.58 16.66
CA GLU A 726 -43.21 12.18 17.02
C GLU A 726 -44.47 11.34 16.78
N ALA A 727 -44.29 10.13 16.27
CA ALA A 727 -45.10 8.93 16.54
C ALA A 727 -44.46 7.73 15.80
N GLN A 728 -44.43 6.48 16.26
CA GLN A 728 -44.57 5.81 17.55
C GLN A 728 -44.11 4.34 17.29
N PHE A 729 -43.32 3.80 18.22
CA PHE A 729 -43.06 2.40 18.57
C PHE A 729 -43.65 1.22 17.75
N ASN A 730 -42.79 0.21 17.46
CA ASN A 730 -42.99 -1.12 18.05
C ASN A 730 -41.70 -1.97 18.07
N SER A 731 -41.49 -2.61 19.23
CA SER A 731 -40.42 -3.53 19.58
C SER A 731 -40.84 -4.99 19.35
N ALA A 732 -39.94 -5.86 18.87
CA ALA A 732 -39.52 -7.11 19.52
C ALA A 732 -38.77 -8.08 18.58
N VAL A 733 -37.95 -8.94 19.21
CA VAL A 733 -37.36 -10.23 18.77
C VAL A 733 -35.92 -10.23 18.20
N GLY A 734 -34.94 -10.32 19.12
CA GLY A 734 -34.10 -11.52 19.37
C GLY A 734 -33.07 -12.05 18.35
N LEU A 735 -31.85 -12.36 18.88
CA LEU A 735 -30.75 -13.23 18.38
C LEU A 735 -29.79 -12.55 17.36
N SER A 736 -28.49 -12.83 17.24
CA SER A 736 -27.46 -13.54 18.02
C SER A 736 -26.09 -13.21 17.37
N SER A 737 -25.02 -13.22 18.16
CA SER A 737 -23.58 -13.18 17.82
C SER A 737 -23.10 -13.51 16.38
N SER A 738 -22.25 -12.65 15.80
CA SER A 738 -20.86 -12.93 15.35
C SER A 738 -20.21 -11.71 14.65
N PRO A 739 -18.96 -11.31 14.99
CA PRO A 739 -18.24 -10.28 14.27
C PRO A 739 -17.29 -10.91 13.24
N GLY A 740 -17.57 -10.73 11.95
CA GLY A 740 -16.65 -11.15 10.90
C GLY A 740 -17.28 -11.13 9.52
N ARG A 741 -17.17 -9.99 8.82
CA ARG A 741 -17.18 -9.83 7.36
C ARG A 741 -17.24 -8.34 7.03
N LEU A 742 -16.10 -7.73 6.69
CA LEU A 742 -16.08 -6.45 5.96
C LEU A 742 -14.87 -6.43 5.01
N SER A 743 -15.03 -7.13 3.91
CA SER A 743 -14.40 -6.87 2.60
C SER A 743 -15.11 -7.78 1.60
N ILE A 744 -16.21 -7.29 1.03
CA ILE A 744 -17.05 -8.03 0.07
C ILE A 744 -16.33 -7.99 -1.30
N PRO A 745 -16.00 -9.14 -1.92
CA PRO A 745 -15.66 -9.17 -3.34
C PRO A 745 -16.94 -9.24 -4.17
N ILE A 746 -16.97 -8.46 -5.26
CA ILE A 746 -18.06 -8.36 -6.24
C ILE A 746 -19.37 -7.84 -5.61
N GLU A 747 -19.74 -6.62 -5.97
CA GLU A 747 -21.02 -6.06 -5.58
C GLU A 747 -22.07 -6.58 -6.58
N THR A 748 -22.69 -7.72 -6.27
CA THR A 748 -23.99 -8.08 -6.83
C THR A 748 -25.07 -7.58 -5.89
N THR A 749 -26.19 -7.18 -6.46
CA THR A 749 -27.35 -6.70 -5.69
C THR A 749 -28.12 -7.82 -5.00
N ASP A 750 -27.94 -9.06 -5.43
CA ASP A 750 -28.54 -10.24 -4.82
C ASP A 750 -27.55 -10.99 -3.92
N ASP A 751 -28.00 -11.43 -2.73
CA ASP A 751 -27.25 -12.35 -1.86
C ASP A 751 -27.27 -13.74 -2.51
N ILE A 752 -26.11 -14.18 -3.03
CA ILE A 752 -25.96 -15.45 -3.77
C ILE A 752 -26.49 -16.66 -2.96
N ASN A 753 -26.49 -16.57 -1.63
CA ASN A 753 -26.99 -17.62 -0.73
C ASN A 753 -28.52 -17.74 -0.68
N GLU A 754 -29.27 -16.64 -0.86
CA GLU A 754 -30.74 -16.71 -0.91
C GLU A 754 -31.22 -17.44 -2.17
N LEU A 755 -30.52 -17.27 -3.30
CA LEU A 755 -30.89 -17.87 -4.59
C LEU A 755 -30.64 -19.38 -4.66
N GLN A 756 -29.61 -19.90 -3.99
CA GLN A 756 -29.42 -21.36 -3.85
C GLN A 756 -30.48 -22.00 -2.95
N THR A 757 -30.96 -21.27 -1.93
CA THR A 757 -31.95 -21.77 -0.98
C THR A 757 -33.35 -21.85 -1.61
N VAL A 758 -33.73 -20.87 -2.45
CA VAL A 758 -34.99 -20.90 -3.21
C VAL A 758 -35.01 -22.05 -4.22
N PHE A 759 -33.87 -22.39 -4.83
CA PHE A 759 -33.76 -23.53 -5.75
C PHE A 759 -33.89 -24.88 -5.02
N ILE A 760 -33.23 -25.05 -3.87
CA ILE A 760 -33.35 -26.28 -3.04
C ILE A 760 -34.79 -26.45 -2.51
N ASN A 761 -35.44 -25.36 -2.11
CA ASN A 761 -36.84 -25.41 -1.66
C ASN A 761 -37.82 -25.70 -2.81
N SER A 762 -37.52 -25.27 -4.05
CA SER A 762 -38.34 -25.59 -5.23
C SER A 762 -38.20 -27.05 -5.69
N LEU A 763 -37.09 -27.72 -5.34
CA LEU A 763 -36.90 -29.16 -5.62
C LEU A 763 -37.52 -30.07 -4.54
N GLN A 764 -37.86 -29.55 -3.36
CA GLN A 764 -38.51 -30.32 -2.29
C GLN A 764 -40.04 -30.32 -2.36
N LEU A 765 -40.65 -29.51 -3.22
CA LEU A 765 -42.12 -29.43 -3.42
C LEU A 765 -42.64 -30.26 -4.61
N GLN A 766 -41.80 -31.11 -5.23
CA GLN A 766 -42.21 -32.09 -6.25
C GLN A 766 -42.15 -33.56 -5.79
N GLN A 767 -41.97 -33.82 -4.50
CA GLN A 767 -42.20 -35.14 -3.90
C GLN A 767 -43.15 -35.02 -2.70
N GLN A 768 -44.43 -34.77 -2.99
CA GLN A 768 -45.56 -35.28 -2.22
C GLN A 768 -46.84 -35.24 -3.07
#